data_AF-A0A974YYZ0-F1
#
_entry.id   AF-A0A974YYZ0-F1
#
_cell.length_a   1.000
_cell.length_b   1.000
_cell.length_c   1.000
_cell.angle_alpha   90.00
_cell.angle_beta   90.00
_cell.angle_gamma   90.00
#
_symmetry.space_group_name_H-M   'P 1'
#
loop_
_entity.id
_entity.type
_entity.pdbx_description
1 polymer ?
#
loop_
_entity_poly.entity_id
_entity_poly.type
_entity_poly.pdbx_seq_one_letter_code
_entity_poly.pdbx_strand_id
1 'polypeptide(L)'
;MSIQNKPLFDDRGRVIIQAYDQKRPFSSFLAGIGGLFGIPIWAFYNNRAQAISSFGIESKDHPILEFQPANKAYALTASTGFRTFLRTDQWTYEPFSPWVNDICQRDMHIGMNELEVIERNPARGLETSVLYFNIVNECFAALARKLTIRNIGKQPLQVEVLDGLPAVIPYGVNNDMLKSISRTIEAWMRVSNVENRSPFFTLKMTAEDTSEINTIEGGNFALGFSGGRLLPSFVDPVVLFGNDTNFTFPSQWKDGFNELNLSHQVCEGRTPCCFFNHDMSIGSEAESSMASVYGYAQDFSELERMSPEILKVGFLEKKRDEAQELVNDLAEPAKVQTGNPVFDVYAQQTFLDNILRGGWPEIVGDNAIYHVYSRKHGDPERDYNYFYLAPENYSQGNGNFRDVCQNRRDEVFFNPLTGDFNIRLFMSLIQLDGYNPLVVKGTKFSVTPNVRRNILDHVEKHEAFEKKLSSAFSPGELIRVAKACELEISAKELVDLVISRAEQHIQAEHGEGFWVDHWTYILDLIESYLAIFPDKKEELLFDSEPLPFFDNPHFVNSRDSKYILLNGKPRQQHAIGFSEEKQSKINAREDQRDWARTEFGAGEVFRVSLISKLVILAVNKFSTLDPYGMGIEMEAGRPGWCDALNGLPGIFGSSLPETFELIRLIDFVYQSSIKFPHSVELPVEVDELLQAILIQLQDYKTEFGYWDAVSAAREAYRKKTQMGVSGNLFEYSAADLQAILITFRRKLSRGINKAIEENGGIPPTYFYYDLVDYEPTGNKDDQGNETISPREFKQNTLPLYLEGPVRYMKLLEEKSEAKEIYSRVRQSALYDRKLKMYRLNDSLINETFEIGRAKAFSPGWLENESIWLHMSFKYLLELLKAGLYDEFFKEMLSNMPPYMDSSIYGRSLTENSSFLVSSAHPDPSIHGAGFVARLSGSTAEFLSMMLLFLVGPNPFIVDEQKDLILAFKPALPGDFFDEEGTLSFKFLGQCDVTYINPKRKDTYSSETQIEKIILYLPGGFKFALDDGVIPAPYSKMVRDGEINKIKVFIR
;
A
#
# COMPACT_ATOMS: atom_id res chain seq x y z
N MET A 1 -11.00 18.89 30.85
CA MET A 1 -12.17 19.79 30.85
C MET A 1 -11.68 21.15 30.35
N SER A 2 -12.07 21.74 29.20
CA SER A 2 -13.16 21.52 28.25
C SER A 2 -12.67 21.71 26.80
N ILE A 3 -12.62 20.62 26.02
CA ILE A 3 -12.66 20.62 24.53
C ILE A 3 -14.09 20.27 24.07
N GLN A 4 -15.05 20.24 25.01
CA GLN A 4 -16.41 19.78 24.76
C GLN A 4 -17.23 20.81 23.97
N ASN A 5 -17.89 20.28 22.93
CA ASN A 5 -18.95 20.86 22.10
C ASN A 5 -18.55 21.50 20.77
N LYS A 6 -17.58 20.93 20.05
CA LYS A 6 -17.55 21.08 18.59
C LYS A 6 -17.58 19.71 17.91
N PRO A 7 -18.43 19.51 16.89
CA PRO A 7 -18.55 18.21 16.24
C PRO A 7 -17.24 17.86 15.50
N LEU A 8 -16.74 16.65 15.71
CA LEU A 8 -15.60 16.11 14.94
C LEU A 8 -16.01 15.68 13.53
N PHE A 9 -17.29 15.33 13.37
CA PHE A 9 -17.87 14.85 12.13
C PHE A 9 -19.05 15.74 11.73
N ASP A 10 -19.25 15.96 10.43
CA ASP A 10 -20.50 16.56 9.94
C ASP A 10 -21.61 15.50 9.74
N ASP A 11 -22.79 15.95 9.29
CA ASP A 11 -23.96 15.10 9.09
C ASP A 11 -23.76 14.01 8.02
N ARG A 12 -22.70 14.10 7.19
CA ARG A 12 -22.30 13.08 6.21
C ARG A 12 -21.18 12.18 6.72
N GLY A 13 -20.77 12.31 7.99
CA GLY A 13 -19.70 11.52 8.58
C GLY A 13 -18.29 11.96 8.18
N ARG A 14 -18.13 13.17 7.62
CA ARG A 14 -16.81 13.70 7.22
C ARG A 14 -16.10 14.33 8.39
N VAL A 15 -14.78 14.14 8.47
CA VAL A 15 -13.95 14.76 9.51
C VAL A 15 -13.85 16.26 9.28
N ILE A 16 -14.09 17.05 10.33
CA ILE A 16 -13.99 18.51 10.29
C ILE A 16 -12.65 18.97 10.88
N ILE A 17 -11.83 19.64 10.07
CA ILE A 17 -10.66 20.40 10.52
C ILE A 17 -10.99 21.88 10.52
N GLN A 18 -11.15 22.45 11.71
CA GLN A 18 -11.47 23.86 11.87
C GLN A 18 -10.25 24.77 11.73
N ALA A 19 -10.46 25.94 11.13
CA ALA A 19 -9.39 26.91 10.84
C ALA A 19 -8.18 26.23 10.15
N TYR A 20 -8.46 25.40 9.13
CA TYR A 20 -7.48 24.48 8.55
C TYR A 20 -6.24 25.19 8.01
N ASP A 21 -6.41 26.42 7.51
CA ASP A 21 -5.37 27.26 6.91
C ASP A 21 -4.40 27.84 7.97
N GLN A 22 -4.83 27.88 9.23
CA GLN A 22 -4.00 28.28 10.38
C GLN A 22 -3.27 27.10 11.03
N LYS A 23 -3.59 25.85 10.62
CA LYS A 23 -2.91 24.66 11.12
C LYS A 23 -1.56 24.45 10.43
N ARG A 24 -0.73 23.61 11.04
CA ARG A 24 0.53 23.15 10.44
C ARG A 24 0.27 22.60 9.02
N PRO A 25 1.16 22.86 8.04
CA PRO A 25 1.00 22.27 6.72
C PRO A 25 0.96 20.73 6.77
N PHE A 26 0.06 20.13 6.01
CA PHE A 26 0.03 18.68 5.74
C PHE A 26 -0.50 18.42 4.33
N SER A 27 -0.16 17.26 3.76
CA SER A 27 -0.73 16.77 2.50
C SER A 27 -1.50 15.46 2.70
N SER A 28 -2.51 15.24 1.86
CA SER A 28 -3.26 13.98 1.72
C SER A 28 -3.84 13.88 0.29
N PHE A 29 -4.71 12.91 0.02
CA PHE A 29 -5.23 12.64 -1.32
C PHE A 29 -6.65 12.10 -1.31
N LEU A 30 -7.39 12.27 -2.42
CA LEU A 30 -8.62 11.52 -2.68
C LEU A 30 -8.27 10.08 -3.10
N ALA A 31 -9.15 9.11 -2.82
CA ALA A 31 -8.86 7.69 -2.94
C ALA A 31 -8.36 7.25 -4.33
N GLY A 32 -8.75 7.96 -5.40
CA GLY A 32 -8.34 7.62 -6.77
C GLY A 32 -8.97 6.33 -7.28
N ILE A 33 -10.14 5.96 -6.77
CA ILE A 33 -10.90 4.79 -7.18
C ILE A 33 -11.94 5.22 -8.20
N GLY A 34 -11.91 4.62 -9.40
CA GLY A 34 -12.87 4.85 -10.47
C GLY A 34 -14.08 3.91 -10.47
N GLY A 35 -14.06 2.83 -9.69
CA GLY A 35 -15.02 1.71 -9.82
C GLY A 35 -14.61 0.73 -10.92
N LEU A 36 -15.24 -0.45 -10.98
CA LEU A 36 -14.85 -1.51 -11.95
C LEU A 36 -14.99 -1.05 -13.40
N PHE A 37 -15.99 -0.21 -13.68
CA PHE A 37 -16.27 0.31 -15.03
C PHE A 37 -15.91 1.80 -15.18
N GLY A 38 -15.20 2.38 -14.21
CA GLY A 38 -14.67 3.73 -14.34
C GLY A 38 -13.18 3.79 -14.66
N ILE A 39 -12.71 4.97 -15.04
CA ILE A 39 -11.27 5.29 -15.17
C ILE A 39 -10.86 6.19 -14.00
N PRO A 40 -9.82 5.82 -13.23
CA PRO A 40 -9.42 6.59 -12.05
C PRO A 40 -8.70 7.90 -12.40
N ILE A 41 -8.82 8.87 -11.49
CA ILE A 41 -8.00 10.09 -11.47
C ILE A 41 -7.31 10.20 -10.11
N TRP A 42 -6.04 10.57 -10.08
CA TRP A 42 -5.33 10.86 -8.83
C TRP A 42 -5.48 12.35 -8.50
N ALA A 43 -5.72 12.67 -7.23
CA ALA A 43 -5.85 14.05 -6.76
C ALA A 43 -5.23 14.23 -5.37
N PHE A 44 -4.21 15.08 -5.28
CA PHE A 44 -3.52 15.43 -4.04
C PHE A 44 -3.99 16.80 -3.55
N TYR A 45 -4.15 16.91 -2.24
CA TYR A 45 -4.53 18.16 -1.57
C TYR A 45 -3.63 18.44 -0.37
N ASN A 46 -3.66 19.69 0.07
CA ASN A 46 -3.09 20.13 1.34
C ASN A 46 -4.05 21.11 2.03
N ASN A 47 -3.69 21.55 3.23
CA ASN A 47 -4.51 22.50 4.00
C ASN A 47 -4.19 23.96 3.71
N ARG A 48 -3.96 24.34 2.44
CA ARG A 48 -3.75 25.73 2.01
C ARG A 48 -4.73 26.12 0.92
N ALA A 49 -5.22 27.37 0.97
CA ALA A 49 -6.16 27.93 0.00
C ALA A 49 -7.30 26.94 -0.33
N GLN A 50 -7.64 26.72 -1.59
CA GLN A 50 -8.69 25.76 -2.00
C GLN A 50 -8.22 24.29 -2.06
N ALA A 51 -7.16 23.97 -1.31
CA ALA A 51 -6.65 22.64 -0.98
C ALA A 51 -6.01 21.81 -2.12
N ILE A 52 -6.66 21.60 -3.27
CA ILE A 52 -6.10 20.77 -4.35
C ILE A 52 -4.80 21.37 -4.86
N SER A 53 -3.70 20.60 -4.75
CA SER A 53 -2.35 21.04 -5.11
C SER A 53 -1.82 20.43 -6.40
N SER A 54 -2.32 19.24 -6.77
CA SER A 54 -2.00 18.56 -8.02
C SER A 54 -3.01 17.44 -8.29
N PHE A 55 -3.30 17.16 -9.56
CA PHE A 55 -4.17 16.04 -9.96
C PHE A 55 -3.92 15.69 -11.43
N GLY A 56 -4.27 14.47 -11.84
CA GLY A 56 -4.07 13.97 -13.20
C GLY A 56 -4.43 12.49 -13.33
N ILE A 57 -4.05 11.88 -14.45
CA ILE A 57 -4.30 10.46 -14.72
C ILE A 57 -3.02 9.65 -14.62
N GLU A 58 -3.13 8.33 -14.49
CA GLU A 58 -2.01 7.38 -14.55
C GLU A 58 -0.91 7.55 -13.49
N SER A 59 -0.04 8.55 -13.65
CA SER A 59 1.11 8.82 -12.81
C SER A 59 1.39 10.32 -12.76
N LYS A 60 2.44 10.72 -12.03
CA LYS A 60 2.92 12.11 -12.04
C LYS A 60 3.37 12.61 -13.43
N ASP A 61 3.52 11.73 -14.41
CA ASP A 61 3.88 12.08 -15.80
C ASP A 61 2.70 12.45 -16.68
N HIS A 62 1.47 12.32 -16.18
CA HIS A 62 0.28 12.78 -16.89
C HIS A 62 -0.58 13.72 -16.02
N PRO A 63 0.00 14.85 -15.55
CA PRO A 63 -0.71 15.82 -14.72
C PRO A 63 -1.71 16.65 -15.55
N ILE A 64 -2.83 17.02 -14.93
CA ILE A 64 -3.69 18.14 -15.36
C ILE A 64 -3.26 19.40 -14.59
N LEU A 65 -2.93 19.24 -13.31
CA LEU A 65 -2.24 20.23 -12.48
C LEU A 65 -0.90 19.65 -12.01
N GLU A 66 0.19 20.39 -12.25
CA GLU A 66 1.57 19.94 -12.05
C GLU A 66 1.81 19.32 -10.67
N PHE A 67 2.45 18.15 -10.65
CA PHE A 67 2.88 17.51 -9.41
C PHE A 67 4.03 18.29 -8.74
N GLN A 68 3.89 18.58 -7.45
CA GLN A 68 4.93 19.21 -6.63
C GLN A 68 5.19 18.40 -5.36
N PRO A 69 6.45 18.31 -4.91
CA PRO A 69 6.75 17.78 -3.57
C PRO A 69 6.11 18.67 -2.50
N ALA A 70 5.83 18.09 -1.33
CA ALA A 70 4.99 18.67 -0.28
C ALA A 70 5.40 20.10 0.12
N ASN A 71 6.70 20.33 0.31
CA ASN A 71 7.22 21.66 0.67
C ASN A 71 6.88 22.74 -0.37
N LYS A 72 6.99 22.42 -1.66
CA LYS A 72 6.61 23.32 -2.76
C LYS A 72 5.10 23.43 -2.88
N ALA A 73 4.37 22.31 -2.74
CA ALA A 73 2.92 22.30 -2.77
C ALA A 73 2.33 23.27 -1.73
N TYR A 74 2.81 23.24 -0.48
CA TYR A 74 2.36 24.15 0.57
C TYR A 74 2.57 25.63 0.24
N ALA A 75 3.67 25.96 -0.44
CA ALA A 75 3.99 27.33 -0.80
C ALA A 75 3.18 27.83 -2.00
N LEU A 76 2.90 26.95 -2.97
CA LEU A 76 2.37 27.33 -4.28
C LEU A 76 0.87 27.16 -4.43
N THR A 77 0.22 26.34 -3.59
CA THR A 77 -1.22 26.00 -3.77
C THR A 77 -2.13 27.22 -3.82
N ALA A 78 -1.80 28.29 -3.07
CA ALA A 78 -2.57 29.54 -3.11
C ALA A 78 -2.46 30.30 -4.44
N SER A 79 -1.36 30.14 -5.17
CA SER A 79 -1.12 30.84 -6.44
C SER A 79 -1.37 29.99 -7.67
N THR A 80 -1.18 28.66 -7.59
CA THR A 80 -1.26 27.74 -8.74
C THR A 80 -2.42 26.76 -8.67
N GLY A 81 -3.04 26.57 -7.49
CA GLY A 81 -4.22 25.72 -7.31
C GLY A 81 -5.51 26.38 -7.81
N PHE A 82 -6.66 25.79 -7.46
CA PHE A 82 -7.97 26.37 -7.78
C PHE A 82 -8.18 27.72 -7.09
N ARG A 83 -8.78 28.66 -7.82
CA ARG A 83 -9.04 30.01 -7.33
C ARG A 83 -10.39 30.52 -7.78
N THR A 84 -10.99 31.35 -6.93
CA THR A 84 -12.29 31.96 -7.14
C THR A 84 -12.18 33.44 -6.83
N PHE A 85 -12.55 34.29 -7.76
CA PHE A 85 -12.62 35.74 -7.58
C PHE A 85 -14.06 36.20 -7.73
N LEU A 86 -14.51 37.03 -6.80
CA LEU A 86 -15.86 37.56 -6.70
C LEU A 86 -15.82 39.07 -6.84
N ARG A 87 -16.72 39.63 -7.64
CA ARG A 87 -16.87 41.08 -7.79
C ARG A 87 -18.31 41.50 -7.69
N THR A 88 -18.51 42.61 -7.02
CA THR A 88 -19.75 43.40 -7.01
C THR A 88 -19.41 44.83 -7.38
N ASP A 89 -20.42 45.69 -7.53
CA ASP A 89 -20.21 47.14 -7.72
C ASP A 89 -19.45 47.79 -6.55
N GLN A 90 -19.38 47.13 -5.39
CA GLN A 90 -18.83 47.70 -4.16
C GLN A 90 -17.43 47.17 -3.82
N TRP A 91 -17.08 45.96 -4.26
CA TRP A 91 -15.85 45.30 -3.84
C TRP A 91 -15.44 44.16 -4.77
N THR A 92 -14.15 43.83 -4.71
CA THR A 92 -13.57 42.57 -5.20
C THR A 92 -13.10 41.74 -4.01
N TYR A 93 -13.24 40.42 -4.11
CA TYR A 93 -12.93 39.49 -3.02
C TYR A 93 -12.45 38.14 -3.58
N GLU A 94 -11.50 37.51 -2.89
CA GLU A 94 -11.00 36.18 -3.24
C GLU A 94 -11.18 35.25 -2.02
N PRO A 95 -12.23 34.41 -2.00
CA PRO A 95 -12.40 33.43 -0.95
C PRO A 95 -11.19 32.50 -0.82
N PHE A 96 -10.87 32.09 0.41
CA PHE A 96 -9.74 31.21 0.76
C PHE A 96 -8.34 31.80 0.50
N SER A 97 -8.24 33.02 -0.04
CA SER A 97 -6.97 33.67 -0.31
C SER A 97 -6.23 33.98 1.00
N PRO A 98 -4.93 33.63 1.12
CA PRO A 98 -4.15 34.01 2.29
C PRO A 98 -3.80 35.51 2.30
N TRP A 99 -4.19 36.26 1.27
CA TRP A 99 -3.79 37.67 1.10
C TRP A 99 -4.92 38.65 1.45
N VAL A 100 -6.11 38.14 1.75
CA VAL A 100 -7.23 38.93 2.21
C VAL A 100 -7.15 39.13 3.73
N ASN A 101 -7.29 40.38 4.16
CA ASN A 101 -7.19 40.78 5.58
C ASN A 101 -8.53 40.68 6.33
N ASP A 102 -9.60 40.22 5.67
CA ASP A 102 -10.90 40.03 6.33
C ASP A 102 -10.79 38.90 7.38
N ILE A 103 -11.51 39.04 8.50
CA ILE A 103 -11.59 37.98 9.51
C ILE A 103 -12.56 36.91 9.00
N CYS A 104 -12.01 35.82 8.50
CA CYS A 104 -12.77 34.68 7.98
C CYS A 104 -12.62 33.44 8.88
N GLN A 105 -13.67 32.62 8.93
CA GLN A 105 -13.58 31.26 9.45
C GLN A 105 -13.47 30.30 8.26
N ARG A 106 -12.47 29.41 8.29
CA ARG A 106 -12.16 28.47 7.20
C ARG A 106 -12.09 27.04 7.72
N ASP A 107 -13.06 26.23 7.36
CA ASP A 107 -13.15 24.84 7.80
C ASP A 107 -12.96 23.89 6.62
N MET A 108 -12.37 22.73 6.87
CA MET A 108 -12.11 21.68 5.88
C MET A 108 -12.82 20.41 6.32
N HIS A 109 -13.62 19.83 5.42
CA HIS A 109 -14.39 18.61 5.65
C HIS A 109 -13.82 17.51 4.74
N ILE A 110 -13.39 16.40 5.34
CA ILE A 110 -12.69 15.31 4.66
C ILE A 110 -13.54 14.03 4.74
N GLY A 111 -13.94 13.52 3.57
CA GLY A 111 -14.51 12.18 3.41
C GLY A 111 -13.52 11.24 2.74
N MET A 112 -13.88 9.95 2.63
CA MET A 112 -13.02 8.93 2.01
C MET A 112 -12.73 9.19 0.52
N ASN A 113 -13.66 9.86 -0.20
CA ASN A 113 -13.51 10.19 -1.62
C ASN A 113 -13.99 11.62 -1.97
N GLU A 114 -14.12 12.48 -0.97
CA GLU A 114 -14.50 13.88 -1.17
C GLU A 114 -13.80 14.82 -0.20
N LEU A 115 -13.66 16.07 -0.61
CA LEU A 115 -13.05 17.14 0.16
C LEU A 115 -13.86 18.42 -0.05
N GLU A 116 -14.24 19.08 1.04
CA GLU A 116 -14.93 20.37 0.98
C GLU A 116 -14.20 21.40 1.85
N VAL A 117 -13.96 22.59 1.31
CA VAL A 117 -13.48 23.74 2.09
C VAL A 117 -14.57 24.81 2.13
N ILE A 118 -14.81 25.34 3.33
CA ILE A 118 -15.88 26.30 3.59
C ILE A 118 -15.26 27.53 4.23
N GLU A 119 -15.51 28.70 3.63
CA GLU A 119 -15.12 29.98 4.20
C GLU A 119 -16.38 30.81 4.51
N ARG A 120 -16.48 31.24 5.76
CA ARG A 120 -17.49 32.21 6.20
C ARG A 120 -16.83 33.57 6.42
N ASN A 121 -17.28 34.57 5.67
CA ASN A 121 -16.85 35.97 5.79
C ASN A 121 -18.04 36.87 6.18
N PRO A 122 -18.20 37.17 7.49
CA PRO A 122 -19.26 38.06 7.96
C PRO A 122 -19.13 39.50 7.44
N ALA A 123 -17.92 40.00 7.19
CA ALA A 123 -17.69 41.36 6.72
C ALA A 123 -18.23 41.59 5.30
N ARG A 124 -18.23 40.53 4.48
CA ARG A 124 -18.80 40.52 3.13
C ARG A 124 -20.23 39.99 3.07
N GLY A 125 -20.75 39.46 4.18
CA GLY A 125 -22.06 38.81 4.21
C GLY A 125 -22.11 37.55 3.35
N LEU A 126 -20.99 36.81 3.27
CA LEU A 126 -20.85 35.63 2.41
C LEU A 126 -20.40 34.39 3.17
N GLU A 127 -20.87 33.25 2.68
CA GLU A 127 -20.28 31.94 2.92
C GLU A 127 -20.00 31.31 1.56
N THR A 128 -18.78 30.83 1.35
CA THR A 128 -18.35 30.19 0.10
C THR A 128 -17.89 28.78 0.42
N SER A 129 -18.40 27.79 -0.32
CA SER A 129 -17.97 26.40 -0.23
C SER A 129 -17.42 25.92 -1.57
N VAL A 130 -16.36 25.12 -1.53
CA VAL A 130 -15.81 24.41 -2.67
C VAL A 130 -15.69 22.92 -2.34
N LEU A 131 -16.45 22.11 -3.05
CA LEU A 131 -16.50 20.65 -2.92
C LEU A 131 -15.78 19.98 -4.09
N TYR A 132 -14.95 18.98 -3.79
CA TYR A 132 -14.21 18.13 -4.73
C TYR A 132 -14.56 16.67 -4.53
N PHE A 133 -14.73 15.92 -5.62
CA PHE A 133 -14.85 14.45 -5.61
C PHE A 133 -14.49 13.87 -6.98
N ASN A 134 -14.07 12.61 -6.99
CA ASN A 134 -13.77 11.90 -8.24
C ASN A 134 -15.06 11.48 -8.95
N ILE A 135 -15.13 11.63 -10.26
CA ILE A 135 -16.18 11.01 -11.08
C ILE A 135 -15.86 9.51 -11.19
N VAL A 136 -16.83 8.67 -10.84
CA VAL A 136 -16.69 7.20 -10.83
C VAL A 136 -17.67 6.54 -11.81
N ASN A 137 -17.39 5.28 -12.17
CA ASN A 137 -18.19 4.45 -13.06
C ASN A 137 -18.45 5.09 -14.44
N GLU A 138 -17.49 5.86 -14.94
CA GLU A 138 -17.54 6.50 -16.26
C GLU A 138 -16.35 6.10 -17.13
N CYS A 139 -16.55 6.10 -18.46
CA CYS A 139 -15.49 5.71 -19.39
C CYS A 139 -14.35 6.73 -19.55
N PHE A 140 -14.34 7.78 -18.74
CA PHE A 140 -13.34 8.85 -18.73
C PHE A 140 -12.94 9.16 -17.28
N ALA A 141 -11.75 9.73 -17.12
CA ALA A 141 -11.24 10.16 -15.81
C ALA A 141 -11.52 11.65 -15.61
N ALA A 142 -12.12 12.03 -14.48
CA ALA A 142 -12.37 13.43 -14.17
C ALA A 142 -12.52 13.73 -12.68
N LEU A 143 -12.06 14.92 -12.29
CA LEU A 143 -12.29 15.53 -10.98
C LEU A 143 -13.46 16.51 -11.10
N ALA A 144 -14.51 16.29 -10.32
CA ALA A 144 -15.62 17.22 -10.21
C ALA A 144 -15.34 18.26 -9.12
N ARG A 145 -15.74 19.50 -9.39
CA ARG A 145 -15.66 20.63 -8.47
C ARG A 145 -17.00 21.37 -8.46
N LYS A 146 -17.53 21.67 -7.28
CA LYS A 146 -18.75 22.48 -7.10
C LYS A 146 -18.44 23.69 -6.22
N LEU A 147 -18.63 24.89 -6.76
CA LEU A 147 -18.58 26.16 -6.05
C LEU A 147 -19.99 26.55 -5.64
N THR A 148 -20.21 26.79 -4.35
CA THR A 148 -21.46 27.30 -3.80
C THR A 148 -21.20 28.61 -3.07
N ILE A 149 -21.94 29.66 -3.42
CA ILE A 149 -21.89 30.97 -2.77
C ILE A 149 -23.23 31.22 -2.11
N ARG A 150 -23.22 31.36 -0.79
CA ARG A 150 -24.38 31.69 0.02
C ARG A 150 -24.28 33.13 0.49
N ASN A 151 -25.33 33.89 0.21
CA ASN A 151 -25.52 35.22 0.76
C ASN A 151 -26.09 35.11 2.17
N ILE A 152 -25.27 35.34 3.18
CA ILE A 152 -25.70 35.38 4.59
C ILE A 152 -26.11 36.79 5.04
N GLY A 153 -26.10 37.75 4.12
CA GLY A 153 -26.60 39.10 4.32
C GLY A 153 -28.11 39.20 4.10
N LYS A 154 -28.66 40.39 4.41
CA LYS A 154 -30.09 40.71 4.31
C LYS A 154 -30.52 41.34 2.99
N GLN A 155 -29.57 41.60 2.09
CA GLN A 155 -29.81 42.25 0.81
C GLN A 155 -29.40 41.31 -0.31
N PRO A 156 -30.13 41.25 -1.43
CA PRO A 156 -29.72 40.45 -2.58
C PRO A 156 -28.38 40.94 -3.13
N LEU A 157 -27.59 40.02 -3.68
CA LEU A 157 -26.29 40.27 -4.27
C LEU A 157 -26.31 39.94 -5.75
N GLN A 158 -25.71 40.81 -6.56
CA GLN A 158 -25.27 40.48 -7.90
C GLN A 158 -23.76 40.34 -7.88
N VAL A 159 -23.27 39.15 -8.24
CA VAL A 159 -21.87 38.78 -8.12
C VAL A 159 -21.37 38.28 -9.46
N GLU A 160 -20.35 38.95 -10.00
CA GLU A 160 -19.51 38.41 -11.06
C GLU A 160 -18.52 37.41 -10.45
N VAL A 161 -18.47 36.20 -11.01
CA VAL A 161 -17.62 35.10 -10.56
C VAL A 161 -16.63 34.74 -11.65
N LEU A 162 -15.34 34.73 -11.30
CA LEU A 162 -14.25 34.18 -12.12
C LEU A 162 -13.63 33.01 -11.36
N ASP A 163 -13.75 31.80 -11.88
CA ASP A 163 -13.45 30.57 -11.13
C ASP A 163 -12.71 29.53 -11.97
N GLY A 164 -11.59 28.98 -11.47
CA GLY A 164 -10.82 27.97 -12.20
C GLY A 164 -9.35 27.88 -11.82
N LEU A 165 -8.50 27.51 -12.78
CA LEU A 165 -7.08 27.22 -12.61
C LEU A 165 -6.18 28.26 -13.32
N PRO A 166 -5.16 28.80 -12.64
CA PRO A 166 -4.11 29.65 -13.23
C PRO A 166 -3.23 28.95 -14.26
N ALA A 167 -3.03 27.64 -14.12
CA ALA A 167 -2.27 26.82 -15.04
C ALA A 167 -2.95 25.46 -15.22
N VAL A 168 -3.13 25.03 -16.46
CA VAL A 168 -3.59 23.69 -16.85
C VAL A 168 -2.54 23.09 -17.74
N ILE A 169 -2.08 21.89 -17.41
CA ILE A 169 -1.05 21.20 -18.18
C ILE A 169 -1.72 20.48 -19.36
N PRO A 170 -1.30 20.75 -20.61
CA PRO A 170 -1.79 19.99 -21.77
C PRO A 170 -1.33 18.53 -21.74
N TYR A 171 -2.18 17.62 -22.22
CA TYR A 171 -1.83 16.21 -22.30
C TYR A 171 -0.62 15.97 -23.22
N GLY A 172 0.27 15.07 -22.80
CA GLY A 172 1.55 14.80 -23.46
C GLY A 172 2.76 15.50 -22.82
N VAL A 173 2.54 16.46 -21.91
CA VAL A 173 3.61 17.07 -21.13
C VAL A 173 3.87 16.25 -19.86
N ASN A 174 5.06 15.66 -19.75
CA ASN A 174 5.44 14.86 -18.59
C ASN A 174 6.10 15.66 -17.47
N ASN A 175 6.31 15.01 -16.31
CA ASN A 175 6.88 15.67 -15.14
C ASN A 175 8.29 16.23 -15.40
N ASP A 176 9.14 15.47 -16.10
CA ASP A 176 10.50 15.89 -16.37
C ASP A 176 10.56 17.10 -17.31
N MET A 177 9.67 17.18 -18.29
CA MET A 177 9.52 18.35 -19.16
C MET A 177 9.12 19.59 -18.36
N LEU A 178 8.17 19.47 -17.42
CA LEU A 178 7.75 20.57 -16.54
C LEU A 178 8.88 21.06 -15.62
N LYS A 179 9.78 20.18 -15.18
CA LYS A 179 10.89 20.60 -14.31
C LYS A 179 12.11 21.10 -15.08
N SER A 180 12.36 20.55 -16.26
CA SER A 180 13.66 20.72 -16.95
C SER A 180 13.60 21.65 -18.15
N ILE A 181 12.46 21.72 -18.85
CA ILE A 181 12.30 22.48 -20.10
C ILE A 181 10.97 23.22 -20.19
N SER A 182 10.38 23.62 -19.06
CA SER A 182 9.03 24.21 -18.97
C SER A 182 8.76 25.34 -19.97
N ARG A 183 9.72 26.25 -20.17
CA ARG A 183 9.58 27.35 -21.14
C ARG A 183 9.63 26.88 -22.60
N THR A 184 10.41 25.85 -22.89
CA THR A 184 10.56 25.33 -24.27
C THR A 184 9.33 24.52 -24.68
N ILE A 185 8.80 23.69 -23.77
CA ILE A 185 7.66 22.81 -24.08
C ILE A 185 6.38 23.60 -24.38
N GLU A 186 6.25 24.84 -23.92
CA GLU A 186 5.14 25.75 -24.27
C GLU A 186 4.94 25.92 -25.78
N ALA A 187 6.01 25.82 -26.59
CA ALA A 187 5.90 25.93 -28.05
C ALA A 187 5.04 24.81 -28.68
N TRP A 188 4.96 23.65 -28.01
CA TRP A 188 4.13 22.52 -28.42
C TRP A 188 2.71 22.58 -27.87
N MET A 189 2.46 23.39 -26.83
CA MET A 189 1.17 23.46 -26.16
C MET A 189 0.12 24.13 -27.05
N ARG A 190 -1.10 23.55 -27.06
CA ARG A 190 -2.27 24.09 -27.75
C ARG A 190 -3.54 23.85 -26.94
N VAL A 191 -4.44 24.83 -27.01
CA VAL A 191 -5.83 24.72 -26.57
C VAL A 191 -6.75 24.85 -27.79
N SER A 192 -7.72 23.96 -27.94
CA SER A 192 -8.75 24.03 -28.98
C SER A 192 -10.15 24.15 -28.38
N ASN A 193 -11.12 24.51 -29.23
CA ASN A 193 -12.56 24.47 -28.91
C ASN A 193 -13.03 25.42 -27.78
N VAL A 194 -12.32 26.54 -27.60
CA VAL A 194 -12.61 27.56 -26.58
C VAL A 194 -13.93 28.29 -26.90
N GLU A 195 -14.17 28.56 -28.18
CA GLU A 195 -15.35 29.24 -28.72
C GLU A 195 -16.67 28.47 -28.46
N ASN A 196 -16.57 27.14 -28.38
CA ASN A 196 -17.68 26.25 -28.05
C ASN A 196 -17.76 25.95 -26.54
N ARG A 197 -16.97 26.65 -25.72
CA ARG A 197 -16.97 26.56 -24.25
C ARG A 197 -16.60 25.18 -23.70
N SER A 198 -15.79 24.43 -24.45
CA SER A 198 -15.30 23.11 -24.07
C SER A 198 -13.82 23.01 -24.44
N PRO A 199 -12.94 23.76 -23.74
CA PRO A 199 -11.52 23.81 -24.04
C PRO A 199 -10.85 22.44 -23.90
N PHE A 200 -10.02 22.10 -24.89
CA PHE A 200 -9.28 20.84 -24.98
C PHE A 200 -7.77 21.13 -25.08
N PHE A 201 -7.00 20.60 -24.13
CA PHE A 201 -5.60 20.92 -23.87
C PHE A 201 -4.71 19.76 -24.29
N THR A 202 -3.92 19.95 -25.34
CA THR A 202 -3.05 18.90 -25.90
C THR A 202 -1.73 19.47 -26.41
N LEU A 203 -0.72 18.61 -26.54
CA LEU A 203 0.47 18.92 -27.33
C LEU A 203 0.18 18.75 -28.83
N LYS A 204 0.76 19.60 -29.66
CA LYS A 204 0.61 19.54 -31.13
C LYS A 204 1.18 18.25 -31.73
N MET A 205 2.24 17.71 -31.13
CA MET A 205 2.94 16.49 -31.51
C MET A 205 3.81 16.03 -30.34
N THR A 206 4.40 14.83 -30.43
CA THR A 206 5.42 14.38 -29.48
C THR A 206 6.60 15.36 -29.41
N ALA A 207 7.12 15.55 -28.20
CA ALA A 207 8.25 16.46 -27.94
C ALA A 207 9.60 15.73 -27.80
N GLU A 208 9.63 14.41 -28.02
CA GLU A 208 10.83 13.60 -27.98
C GLU A 208 11.76 13.92 -29.16
N ASP A 209 13.07 13.88 -28.93
CA ASP A 209 14.09 14.09 -29.96
C ASP A 209 14.35 12.78 -30.73
N THR A 210 13.33 12.35 -31.47
CA THR A 210 13.31 11.09 -32.23
C THR A 210 13.00 11.35 -33.71
N SER A 211 13.47 10.46 -34.59
CA SER A 211 13.14 10.53 -36.02
C SER A 211 11.67 10.19 -36.32
N GLU A 212 11.01 9.50 -35.39
CA GLU A 212 9.59 9.18 -35.45
C GLU A 212 8.80 10.26 -34.71
N ILE A 213 7.91 10.94 -35.44
CA ILE A 213 7.05 12.00 -34.93
C ILE A 213 5.63 11.44 -34.89
N ASN A 214 5.00 11.49 -33.72
CA ASN A 214 3.63 11.04 -33.53
C ASN A 214 2.70 12.21 -33.19
N THR A 215 1.47 12.16 -33.70
CA THR A 215 0.40 13.07 -33.29
C THR A 215 -0.16 12.64 -31.94
N ILE A 216 -0.50 13.61 -31.09
CA ILE A 216 -1.15 13.34 -29.81
C ILE A 216 -2.64 13.62 -29.99
N GLU A 217 -3.44 12.56 -29.96
CA GLU A 217 -4.91 12.65 -30.11
C GLU A 217 -5.61 12.96 -28.79
N GLY A 218 -5.09 12.39 -27.70
CA GLY A 218 -5.59 12.61 -26.35
C GLY A 218 -5.42 14.04 -25.87
N GLY A 219 -6.28 14.43 -24.93
CA GLY A 219 -6.27 15.77 -24.37
C GLY A 219 -6.90 15.82 -22.99
N ASN A 220 -6.34 16.71 -22.18
CA ASN A 220 -7.00 17.13 -20.96
C ASN A 220 -8.15 18.08 -21.35
N PHE A 221 -9.21 18.14 -20.57
CA PHE A 221 -10.36 19.01 -20.83
C PHE A 221 -10.83 19.71 -19.56
N ALA A 222 -11.58 20.80 -19.74
CA ALA A 222 -12.25 21.48 -18.66
C ALA A 222 -13.64 21.96 -19.10
N LEU A 223 -14.69 21.62 -18.34
CA LEU A 223 -16.06 22.06 -18.56
C LEU A 223 -16.54 22.86 -17.35
N GLY A 224 -16.96 24.10 -17.53
CA GLY A 224 -17.59 24.90 -16.49
C GLY A 224 -19.05 25.15 -16.85
N PHE A 225 -19.97 24.98 -15.91
CA PHE A 225 -21.40 25.08 -16.20
C PHE A 225 -22.26 25.48 -14.99
N SER A 226 -23.43 26.05 -15.31
CA SER A 226 -24.47 26.40 -14.34
C SER A 226 -25.84 26.14 -14.96
N GLY A 227 -26.75 25.53 -14.20
CA GLY A 227 -28.08 25.15 -14.69
C GLY A 227 -28.07 24.29 -15.96
N GLY A 228 -27.07 23.42 -16.12
CA GLY A 228 -26.88 22.56 -17.30
C GLY A 228 -26.39 23.27 -18.57
N ARG A 229 -25.91 24.52 -18.45
CA ARG A 229 -25.38 25.31 -19.57
C ARG A 229 -23.90 25.61 -19.39
N LEU A 230 -23.12 25.41 -20.44
CA LEU A 230 -21.69 25.74 -20.46
C LEU A 230 -21.46 27.25 -20.28
N LEU A 231 -20.49 27.57 -19.43
CA LEU A 231 -20.01 28.92 -19.15
C LEU A 231 -18.85 29.26 -20.10
N PRO A 232 -18.72 30.52 -20.55
CA PRO A 232 -17.54 30.95 -21.29
C PRO A 232 -16.25 30.72 -20.47
N SER A 233 -15.15 30.49 -21.17
CA SER A 233 -13.85 30.16 -20.55
C SER A 233 -12.74 31.08 -21.04
N PHE A 234 -11.83 31.39 -20.13
CA PHE A 234 -10.58 32.09 -20.37
C PHE A 234 -9.42 31.10 -20.24
N VAL A 235 -8.71 30.87 -21.34
CA VAL A 235 -7.57 29.95 -21.43
C VAL A 235 -6.22 30.64 -21.61
N ASP A 236 -6.23 31.94 -21.93
CA ASP A 236 -5.01 32.74 -22.00
C ASP A 236 -4.78 33.48 -20.67
N PRO A 237 -3.74 33.12 -19.89
CA PRO A 237 -3.48 33.78 -18.61
C PRO A 237 -3.17 35.27 -18.76
N VAL A 238 -2.65 35.72 -19.91
CA VAL A 238 -2.33 37.15 -20.15
C VAL A 238 -3.61 37.98 -20.26
N VAL A 239 -4.71 37.39 -20.75
CA VAL A 239 -6.00 38.08 -20.83
C VAL A 239 -6.52 38.41 -19.42
N LEU A 240 -6.25 37.56 -18.43
CA LEU A 240 -6.70 37.76 -17.04
C LEU A 240 -5.69 38.54 -16.18
N PHE A 241 -4.44 38.09 -16.18
CA PHE A 241 -3.38 38.53 -15.27
C PHE A 241 -2.38 39.51 -15.90
N GLY A 242 -2.49 39.77 -17.21
CA GLY A 242 -1.53 40.59 -17.93
C GLY A 242 -0.12 39.98 -17.86
N ASN A 243 0.85 40.77 -17.41
CA ASN A 243 2.25 40.34 -17.26
C ASN A 243 2.56 39.71 -15.90
N ASP A 244 1.57 39.56 -15.02
CA ASP A 244 1.79 38.96 -13.70
C ASP A 244 1.83 37.43 -13.78
N THR A 245 3.04 36.90 -13.90
CA THR A 245 3.30 35.45 -13.96
C THR A 245 3.23 34.76 -12.59
N ASN A 246 3.07 35.51 -11.48
CA ASN A 246 2.75 34.93 -10.17
C ASN A 246 1.24 34.69 -10.03
N PHE A 247 0.46 35.13 -11.02
CA PHE A 247 -1.00 35.08 -11.05
C PHE A 247 -1.64 35.80 -9.85
N THR A 248 -0.99 36.77 -9.24
CA THR A 248 -1.38 37.37 -7.94
C THR A 248 -2.86 37.78 -7.94
N PHE A 249 -3.25 38.61 -8.90
CA PHE A 249 -4.62 39.09 -9.03
C PHE A 249 -4.94 39.27 -10.52
N PRO A 250 -6.14 38.89 -11.00
CA PRO A 250 -6.54 39.06 -12.40
C PRO A 250 -6.83 40.54 -12.68
N SER A 251 -5.77 41.34 -12.84
CA SER A 251 -5.86 42.80 -12.91
C SER A 251 -6.70 43.30 -14.09
N GLN A 252 -6.77 42.53 -15.17
CA GLN A 252 -7.56 42.89 -16.35
C GLN A 252 -9.06 42.67 -16.14
N TRP A 253 -9.46 41.82 -15.18
CA TRP A 253 -10.86 41.59 -14.81
C TRP A 253 -11.38 42.63 -13.80
N LYS A 254 -10.53 43.48 -13.22
CA LYS A 254 -10.92 44.44 -12.18
C LYS A 254 -12.16 45.27 -12.54
N ASP A 255 -12.26 45.66 -13.82
CA ASP A 255 -13.36 46.48 -14.34
C ASP A 255 -14.51 45.67 -14.95
N GLY A 256 -14.43 44.33 -14.89
CA GLY A 256 -15.52 43.38 -15.16
C GLY A 256 -15.37 42.61 -16.45
N PHE A 257 -16.39 41.82 -16.79
CA PHE A 257 -16.35 40.96 -17.97
C PHE A 257 -16.61 41.66 -19.31
N ASN A 258 -17.14 42.88 -19.32
CA ASN A 258 -17.60 43.55 -20.55
C ASN A 258 -16.49 43.70 -21.60
N GLU A 259 -15.31 44.20 -21.21
CA GLU A 259 -14.17 44.32 -22.13
C GLU A 259 -13.40 43.01 -22.25
N LEU A 260 -13.32 42.24 -21.17
CA LEU A 260 -12.59 40.98 -21.09
C LEU A 260 -13.16 39.92 -22.06
N ASN A 261 -14.49 39.81 -22.15
CA ASN A 261 -15.19 38.88 -23.05
C ASN A 261 -14.94 39.17 -24.54
N LEU A 262 -14.50 40.37 -24.88
CA LEU A 262 -14.17 40.78 -26.25
C LEU A 262 -12.69 40.59 -26.59
N SER A 263 -11.87 40.20 -25.60
CA SER A 263 -10.43 40.06 -25.76
C SER A 263 -10.08 38.82 -26.57
N HIS A 264 -9.12 38.97 -27.49
CA HIS A 264 -8.57 37.84 -28.24
C HIS A 264 -7.67 36.99 -27.32
N GLN A 265 -7.94 35.68 -27.27
CA GLN A 265 -7.18 34.73 -26.45
C GLN A 265 -6.14 34.01 -27.30
N VAL A 266 -4.89 34.00 -26.85
CA VAL A 266 -3.84 33.20 -27.48
C VAL A 266 -3.88 31.79 -26.93
N CYS A 267 -4.15 30.82 -27.81
CA CYS A 267 -4.38 29.42 -27.43
C CYS A 267 -3.15 28.51 -27.68
N GLU A 268 -1.98 29.07 -27.97
CA GLU A 268 -0.76 28.32 -28.27
C GLU A 268 0.50 29.04 -27.76
N GLY A 269 1.59 28.30 -27.56
CA GLY A 269 2.92 28.89 -27.30
C GLY A 269 3.10 29.44 -25.88
N ARG A 270 2.24 29.06 -24.94
CA ARG A 270 2.27 29.42 -23.52
C ARG A 270 1.57 28.37 -22.68
N THR A 271 1.92 28.27 -21.40
CA THR A 271 1.17 27.46 -20.44
C THR A 271 -0.23 28.07 -20.28
N PRO A 272 -1.30 27.33 -20.63
CA PRO A 272 -2.65 27.88 -20.60
C PRO A 272 -3.22 27.92 -19.18
N CYS A 273 -4.17 28.82 -18.93
CA CYS A 273 -5.04 28.78 -17.76
C CYS A 273 -6.39 28.13 -18.12
N CYS A 274 -7.31 28.02 -17.17
CA CYS A 274 -8.71 27.77 -17.48
C CYS A 274 -9.61 28.32 -16.37
N PHE A 275 -10.18 29.50 -16.60
CA PHE A 275 -11.19 30.12 -15.73
C PHE A 275 -12.52 30.24 -16.43
N PHE A 276 -13.61 30.04 -15.70
CA PHE A 276 -14.98 30.23 -16.18
C PHE A 276 -15.56 31.51 -15.60
N ASN A 277 -16.31 32.25 -16.42
CA ASN A 277 -17.04 33.42 -15.95
C ASN A 277 -18.53 33.13 -15.75
N HIS A 278 -19.10 33.70 -14.69
CA HIS A 278 -20.52 33.56 -14.40
C HIS A 278 -21.08 34.77 -13.66
N ASP A 279 -22.22 35.28 -14.09
CA ASP A 279 -23.01 36.26 -13.37
C ASP A 279 -24.05 35.56 -12.48
N MET A 280 -23.95 35.73 -11.16
CA MET A 280 -24.85 35.13 -10.18
C MET A 280 -25.72 36.18 -9.50
N SER A 281 -27.05 35.95 -9.55
CA SER A 281 -28.02 36.69 -8.74
C SER A 281 -28.42 35.87 -7.52
N ILE A 282 -28.03 36.32 -6.34
CA ILE A 282 -28.19 35.58 -5.08
C ILE A 282 -29.15 36.37 -4.18
N GLY A 283 -30.32 35.80 -3.91
CA GLY A 283 -31.29 36.38 -2.97
C GLY A 283 -30.72 36.54 -1.56
N SER A 284 -31.41 37.29 -0.71
CA SER A 284 -31.10 37.35 0.73
C SER A 284 -31.23 35.94 1.33
N GLU A 285 -30.24 35.52 2.13
CA GLU A 285 -30.23 34.20 2.78
C GLU A 285 -30.33 33.00 1.81
N ALA A 286 -30.11 33.23 0.52
CA ALA A 286 -30.14 32.23 -0.53
C ALA A 286 -28.70 31.85 -0.97
N GLU A 287 -28.60 30.79 -1.76
CA GLU A 287 -27.36 30.33 -2.36
C GLU A 287 -27.49 30.17 -3.87
N SER A 288 -26.36 30.27 -4.56
CA SER A 288 -26.21 29.93 -5.97
C SER A 288 -24.96 29.09 -6.15
N SER A 289 -24.94 28.23 -7.16
CA SER A 289 -23.81 27.33 -7.41
C SER A 289 -23.44 27.27 -8.88
N MET A 290 -22.18 26.99 -9.14
CA MET A 290 -21.67 26.56 -10.44
C MET A 290 -20.77 25.33 -10.24
N ALA A 291 -20.59 24.56 -11.31
CA ALA A 291 -19.73 23.39 -11.30
C ALA A 291 -18.66 23.49 -12.38
N SER A 292 -17.55 22.81 -12.13
CA SER A 292 -16.53 22.55 -13.13
C SER A 292 -16.04 21.11 -13.06
N VAL A 293 -15.67 20.56 -14.21
CA VAL A 293 -15.14 19.21 -14.36
C VAL A 293 -13.86 19.31 -15.16
N TYR A 294 -12.76 18.80 -14.58
CA TYR A 294 -11.46 18.72 -15.24
C TYR A 294 -11.07 17.26 -15.39
N GLY A 295 -10.71 16.84 -16.60
CA GLY A 295 -10.49 15.44 -16.88
C GLY A 295 -9.62 15.18 -18.10
N TYR A 296 -9.60 13.92 -18.51
CA TYR A 296 -8.90 13.43 -19.67
C TYR A 296 -9.88 12.72 -20.61
N ALA A 297 -9.69 12.92 -21.91
CA ALA A 297 -10.35 12.17 -22.96
C ALA A 297 -9.30 11.65 -23.96
N GLN A 298 -9.53 10.44 -24.48
CA GLN A 298 -8.66 9.76 -25.44
C GLN A 298 -8.57 10.51 -26.77
N ASP A 299 -9.64 11.22 -27.12
CA ASP A 299 -9.70 12.12 -28.26
C ASP A 299 -10.79 13.19 -28.02
N PHE A 300 -10.84 14.20 -28.90
CA PHE A 300 -11.83 15.26 -28.80
C PHE A 300 -13.28 14.76 -29.05
N SER A 301 -13.47 13.73 -29.87
CA SER A 301 -14.80 13.18 -30.16
C SER A 301 -15.39 12.51 -28.91
N GLU A 302 -14.56 11.93 -28.04
CA GLU A 302 -14.98 11.41 -26.74
C GLU A 302 -15.51 12.52 -25.84
N LEU A 303 -14.83 13.68 -25.80
CA LEU A 303 -15.32 14.85 -25.07
C LEU A 303 -16.68 15.33 -25.59
N GLU A 304 -16.87 15.37 -26.90
CA GLU A 304 -18.16 15.72 -27.52
C GLU A 304 -19.27 14.76 -27.13
N ARG A 305 -18.98 13.45 -27.02
CA ARG A 305 -19.94 12.43 -26.58
C ARG A 305 -20.30 12.55 -25.10
N MET A 306 -19.33 12.81 -24.22
CA MET A 306 -19.56 12.86 -22.76
C MET A 306 -20.18 14.18 -22.29
N SER A 307 -19.90 15.30 -22.97
CA SER A 307 -20.30 16.64 -22.51
C SER A 307 -21.82 16.77 -22.26
N PRO A 308 -22.72 16.31 -23.14
CA PRO A 308 -24.17 16.38 -22.88
C PRO A 308 -24.62 15.62 -21.64
N GLU A 309 -23.99 14.49 -21.33
CA GLU A 309 -24.28 13.68 -20.14
C GLU A 309 -23.83 14.39 -18.87
N ILE A 310 -22.61 14.92 -18.85
CA ILE A 310 -22.05 15.69 -17.71
C ILE A 310 -22.93 16.89 -17.36
N LEU A 311 -23.53 17.54 -18.37
CA LEU A 311 -24.35 18.74 -18.22
C LEU A 311 -25.78 18.46 -17.73
N LYS A 312 -26.21 17.20 -17.65
CA LYS A 312 -27.55 16.86 -17.13
C LYS A 312 -27.67 17.31 -15.68
N VAL A 313 -28.79 17.97 -15.36
CA VAL A 313 -29.11 18.37 -13.98
C VAL A 313 -29.16 17.11 -13.10
N GLY A 314 -28.41 17.13 -11.98
CA GLY A 314 -28.31 16.00 -11.06
C GLY A 314 -27.20 14.99 -11.38
N PHE A 315 -26.50 15.10 -12.52
CA PHE A 315 -25.40 14.18 -12.85
C PHE A 315 -24.29 14.20 -11.79
N LEU A 316 -23.82 15.39 -11.42
CA LEU A 316 -22.75 15.53 -10.42
C LEU A 316 -23.17 15.09 -9.03
N GLU A 317 -24.40 15.40 -8.61
CA GLU A 317 -24.96 14.91 -7.35
C GLU A 317 -25.00 13.39 -7.31
N LYS A 318 -25.51 12.76 -8.39
CA LYS A 318 -25.52 11.31 -8.54
C LYS A 318 -24.11 10.72 -8.49
N LYS A 319 -23.14 11.33 -9.18
CA LYS A 319 -21.75 10.85 -9.19
C LYS A 319 -21.04 11.00 -7.87
N ARG A 320 -21.35 12.04 -7.09
CA ARG A 320 -20.88 12.20 -5.71
C ARG A 320 -21.42 11.07 -4.83
N ASP A 321 -22.72 10.79 -4.92
CA ASP A 321 -23.36 9.73 -4.13
C ASP A 321 -22.81 8.34 -4.52
N GLU A 322 -22.64 8.05 -5.82
CA GLU A 322 -21.98 6.82 -6.31
C GLU A 322 -20.52 6.71 -5.82
N ALA A 323 -19.77 7.82 -5.81
CA ALA A 323 -18.38 7.85 -5.35
C ALA A 323 -18.26 7.58 -3.85
N GLN A 324 -19.23 8.01 -3.05
CA GLN A 324 -19.31 7.76 -1.61
C GLN A 324 -19.79 6.33 -1.31
N GLU A 325 -20.81 5.84 -2.03
CA GLU A 325 -21.29 4.46 -1.93
C GLU A 325 -20.17 3.48 -2.24
N LEU A 326 -19.42 3.71 -3.33
CA LEU A 326 -18.30 2.85 -3.73
C LEU A 326 -17.24 2.67 -2.64
N VAL A 327 -16.79 3.77 -2.02
CA VAL A 327 -15.77 3.66 -0.94
C VAL A 327 -16.34 3.13 0.37
N ASN A 328 -17.62 3.36 0.64
CA ASN A 328 -18.30 2.78 1.80
C ASN A 328 -18.46 1.27 1.63
N ASP A 329 -18.86 0.79 0.45
CA ASP A 329 -19.01 -0.63 0.15
C ASP A 329 -17.66 -1.35 0.24
N LEU A 330 -16.60 -0.74 -0.29
CA LEU A 330 -15.23 -1.26 -0.14
C LEU A 330 -14.76 -1.28 1.32
N ALA A 331 -15.25 -0.36 2.16
CA ALA A 331 -14.89 -0.29 3.57
C ALA A 331 -15.79 -1.12 4.51
N GLU A 332 -16.95 -1.58 4.03
CA GLU A 332 -17.93 -2.34 4.81
C GLU A 332 -17.36 -3.64 5.41
N PRO A 333 -16.47 -4.41 4.74
CA PRO A 333 -15.88 -5.62 5.32
C PRO A 333 -15.12 -5.40 6.63
N ALA A 334 -14.64 -4.18 6.90
CA ALA A 334 -13.92 -3.81 8.12
C ALA A 334 -14.73 -2.90 9.05
N LYS A 335 -16.05 -2.81 8.84
CA LYS A 335 -16.93 -1.99 9.66
C LYS A 335 -16.99 -2.51 11.10
N VAL A 336 -16.88 -1.56 12.02
CA VAL A 336 -17.04 -1.75 13.45
C VAL A 336 -17.89 -0.61 14.00
N GLN A 337 -18.66 -0.88 15.04
CA GLN A 337 -19.44 0.08 15.81
C GLN A 337 -19.10 -0.11 17.28
N THR A 338 -18.31 0.81 17.82
CA THR A 338 -17.86 0.84 19.22
C THR A 338 -18.45 2.03 19.96
N GLY A 339 -18.14 2.16 21.25
CA GLY A 339 -18.40 3.38 22.03
C GLY A 339 -17.57 4.60 21.55
N ASN A 340 -16.67 4.46 20.58
CA ASN A 340 -15.83 5.52 20.05
C ASN A 340 -15.99 5.69 18.52
N PRO A 341 -16.83 6.63 18.05
CA PRO A 341 -17.04 6.87 16.63
C PRO A 341 -15.78 7.24 15.83
N VAL A 342 -14.77 7.84 16.48
CA VAL A 342 -13.50 8.16 15.81
C VAL A 342 -12.72 6.88 15.49
N PHE A 343 -12.75 5.91 16.40
CA PHE A 343 -12.15 4.60 16.19
C PHE A 343 -12.84 3.85 15.03
N ASP A 344 -14.16 3.92 14.97
CA ASP A 344 -14.95 3.25 13.93
C ASP A 344 -14.62 3.76 12.53
N VAL A 345 -14.58 5.09 12.34
CA VAL A 345 -14.20 5.71 11.06
C VAL A 345 -12.73 5.45 10.73
N TYR A 346 -11.84 5.49 11.74
CA TYR A 346 -10.44 5.14 11.56
C TYR A 346 -10.24 3.70 11.07
N ALA A 347 -11.04 2.75 11.57
CA ALA A 347 -10.95 1.35 11.14
C ALA A 347 -11.31 1.20 9.65
N GLN A 348 -12.42 1.81 9.23
CA GLN A 348 -12.86 1.79 7.84
C GLN A 348 -11.87 2.52 6.90
N GLN A 349 -11.39 3.71 7.30
CA GLN A 349 -10.39 4.45 6.53
C GLN A 349 -9.07 3.67 6.40
N THR A 350 -8.63 3.02 7.48
CA THR A 350 -7.43 2.18 7.50
C THR A 350 -7.56 0.97 6.57
N PHE A 351 -8.75 0.36 6.51
CA PHE A 351 -9.03 -0.73 5.58
C PHE A 351 -9.01 -0.27 4.12
N LEU A 352 -9.63 0.87 3.81
CA LEU A 352 -9.58 1.47 2.48
C LEU A 352 -8.13 1.78 2.06
N ASP A 353 -7.31 2.32 2.96
CA ASP A 353 -5.89 2.59 2.70
C ASP A 353 -5.07 1.30 2.49
N ASN A 354 -5.43 0.22 3.18
CA ASN A 354 -4.87 -1.11 2.97
C ASN A 354 -5.22 -1.64 1.56
N ILE A 355 -6.46 -1.45 1.10
CA ILE A 355 -6.91 -1.76 -0.27
C ILE A 355 -6.14 -0.92 -1.30
N LEU A 356 -5.96 0.39 -1.10
CA LEU A 356 -5.24 1.22 -2.06
C LEU A 356 -3.78 0.77 -2.23
N ARG A 357 -3.16 0.20 -1.19
CA ARG A 357 -1.77 -0.26 -1.25
C ARG A 357 -1.61 -1.72 -1.68
N GLY A 358 -2.57 -2.59 -1.33
CA GLY A 358 -2.52 -4.04 -1.61
C GLY A 358 -3.45 -4.52 -2.74
N GLY A 359 -4.51 -3.79 -3.02
CA GLY A 359 -5.62 -4.14 -3.92
C GLY A 359 -6.80 -4.78 -3.19
N TRP A 360 -7.97 -4.77 -3.83
CA TRP A 360 -9.17 -5.51 -3.40
C TRP A 360 -9.42 -6.70 -4.34
N PRO A 361 -9.62 -7.92 -3.83
CA PRO A 361 -9.85 -9.11 -4.65
C PRO A 361 -11.26 -9.12 -5.25
N GLU A 362 -11.32 -9.08 -6.59
CA GLU A 362 -12.53 -9.32 -7.37
C GLU A 362 -12.48 -10.72 -7.98
N ILE A 363 -13.62 -11.42 -8.00
CA ILE A 363 -13.75 -12.71 -8.67
C ILE A 363 -14.23 -12.44 -10.10
N VAL A 364 -13.43 -12.83 -11.08
CA VAL A 364 -13.73 -12.68 -12.51
C VAL A 364 -13.76 -14.04 -13.21
N GLY A 365 -14.66 -14.19 -14.19
CA GLY A 365 -14.92 -15.50 -14.78
C GLY A 365 -15.54 -16.46 -13.77
N ASP A 366 -15.07 -17.72 -13.74
CA ASP A 366 -15.64 -18.71 -12.82
C ASP A 366 -15.05 -18.58 -11.41
N ASN A 367 -13.72 -18.45 -11.28
CA ASN A 367 -13.00 -18.51 -10.00
C ASN A 367 -11.70 -17.68 -9.96
N ALA A 368 -11.39 -16.85 -10.96
CA ALA A 368 -10.10 -16.17 -10.99
C ALA A 368 -10.10 -14.93 -10.08
N ILE A 369 -9.11 -14.82 -9.19
CA ILE A 369 -8.96 -13.68 -8.29
C ILE A 369 -8.14 -12.59 -8.98
N TYR A 370 -8.71 -11.39 -9.11
CA TYR A 370 -8.09 -10.24 -9.75
C TYR A 370 -8.13 -9.03 -8.81
N HIS A 371 -6.97 -8.47 -8.47
CA HIS A 371 -6.87 -7.38 -7.48
C HIS A 371 -6.96 -6.00 -8.13
N VAL A 372 -8.08 -5.31 -7.92
CA VAL A 372 -8.32 -3.92 -8.38
C VAL A 372 -7.80 -2.88 -7.37
N TYR A 373 -7.66 -1.63 -7.83
CA TYR A 373 -7.40 -0.40 -7.04
C TYR A 373 -6.03 -0.30 -6.34
N SER A 374 -5.18 -1.32 -6.48
CA SER A 374 -3.81 -1.29 -5.94
C SER A 374 -2.98 -0.20 -6.61
N ARG A 375 -2.05 0.41 -5.86
CA ARG A 375 -1.04 1.33 -6.36
C ARG A 375 0.17 1.45 -5.42
N LYS A 376 1.37 1.64 -5.99
CA LYS A 376 2.56 2.00 -5.22
C LYS A 376 2.37 3.37 -4.58
N HIS A 377 2.81 3.52 -3.34
CA HIS A 377 2.48 4.63 -2.42
C HIS A 377 3.38 5.88 -2.59
N GLY A 378 3.46 6.46 -3.80
CA GLY A 378 4.01 7.81 -4.05
C GLY A 378 2.99 8.96 -3.89
N ASP A 379 3.39 10.03 -3.23
CA ASP A 379 2.55 11.20 -2.94
C ASP A 379 3.46 12.42 -2.70
N PRO A 380 2.95 13.65 -2.47
CA PRO A 380 3.81 14.81 -2.25
C PRO A 380 4.82 14.66 -1.09
N GLU A 381 4.54 13.85 -0.07
CA GLU A 381 5.42 13.59 1.08
C GLU A 381 6.31 12.35 0.84
N ARG A 382 6.04 11.55 -0.20
CA ARG A 382 6.86 10.45 -0.72
C ARG A 382 7.15 10.66 -2.21
N ASP A 383 7.70 11.82 -2.56
CA ASP A 383 7.93 12.29 -3.93
C ASP A 383 8.90 11.41 -4.76
N TYR A 384 9.78 10.69 -4.05
CA TYR A 384 10.71 9.70 -4.60
C TYR A 384 10.03 8.41 -5.08
N ASN A 385 8.82 8.09 -4.60
CA ASN A 385 8.09 6.91 -5.04
C ASN A 385 7.31 7.20 -6.33
N TYR A 386 7.60 6.44 -7.39
CA TYR A 386 6.81 6.48 -8.61
C TYR A 386 5.52 5.67 -8.44
N PHE A 387 4.37 6.31 -8.53
CA PHE A 387 3.05 5.66 -8.45
C PHE A 387 2.46 5.48 -9.85
N TYR A 388 1.61 4.46 -9.99
CA TYR A 388 0.90 4.15 -11.22
C TYR A 388 -0.51 3.66 -10.91
N LEU A 389 -1.53 4.30 -11.50
CA LEU A 389 -2.94 3.92 -11.46
C LEU A 389 -3.38 3.70 -12.91
N ALA A 390 -3.51 2.45 -13.36
CA ALA A 390 -3.83 2.18 -14.76
C ALA A 390 -5.10 2.95 -15.20
N PRO A 391 -5.02 3.80 -16.25
CA PRO A 391 -6.16 4.61 -16.71
C PRO A 391 -7.11 3.75 -17.57
N GLU A 392 -7.65 2.69 -16.98
CA GLU A 392 -8.57 1.76 -17.63
C GLU A 392 -9.61 1.18 -16.66
N ASN A 393 -10.63 0.52 -17.21
CA ASN A 393 -11.59 -0.26 -16.43
C ASN A 393 -10.88 -1.40 -15.70
N TYR A 394 -11.41 -1.84 -14.56
CA TYR A 394 -10.76 -2.82 -13.69
C TYR A 394 -9.32 -2.39 -13.34
N SER A 395 -9.14 -1.10 -13.05
CA SER A 395 -7.83 -0.51 -12.79
C SER A 395 -7.09 -1.27 -11.69
N GLN A 396 -5.82 -1.56 -11.96
CA GLN A 396 -4.88 -2.22 -11.06
C GLN A 396 -3.54 -1.50 -11.19
N GLY A 397 -2.68 -1.64 -10.17
CA GLY A 397 -1.37 -1.03 -10.16
C GLY A 397 -0.26 -2.01 -9.83
N ASN A 398 0.92 -1.46 -9.58
CA ASN A 398 2.07 -2.21 -9.09
C ASN A 398 2.27 -2.00 -7.59
N GLY A 399 3.07 -2.86 -6.98
CA GLY A 399 3.52 -2.71 -5.61
C GLY A 399 4.83 -3.45 -5.38
N ASN A 400 5.52 -3.12 -4.28
CA ASN A 400 6.68 -3.90 -3.87
C ASN A 400 6.21 -5.17 -3.13
N PHE A 401 6.97 -6.25 -3.24
CA PHE A 401 6.65 -7.58 -2.73
C PHE A 401 6.21 -7.54 -1.27
N ARG A 402 7.03 -6.95 -0.39
CA ARG A 402 6.72 -6.81 1.03
C ARG A 402 5.41 -6.06 1.26
N ASP A 403 5.24 -4.92 0.60
CA ASP A 403 4.07 -4.07 0.82
C ASP A 403 2.78 -4.83 0.51
N VAL A 404 2.70 -5.42 -0.68
CA VAL A 404 1.52 -6.16 -1.15
C VAL A 404 1.30 -7.42 -0.30
N CYS A 405 2.36 -8.17 0.01
CA CYS A 405 2.27 -9.37 0.85
C CYS A 405 1.72 -9.03 2.25
N GLN A 406 2.18 -7.93 2.85
CA GLN A 406 1.67 -7.48 4.14
C GLN A 406 0.22 -7.00 4.07
N ASN A 407 -0.15 -6.21 3.05
CA ASN A 407 -1.53 -5.71 2.95
C ASN A 407 -2.55 -6.82 2.73
N ARG A 408 -2.15 -7.90 2.04
CA ARG A 408 -3.02 -9.06 1.77
C ARG A 408 -2.96 -10.15 2.85
N ARG A 409 -2.19 -9.94 3.93
CA ARG A 409 -2.04 -10.90 5.04
C ARG A 409 -3.38 -11.44 5.53
N ASP A 410 -4.26 -10.51 5.90
CA ASP A 410 -5.54 -10.82 6.52
C ASP A 410 -6.69 -10.82 5.49
N GLU A 411 -6.41 -10.81 4.18
CA GLU A 411 -7.43 -10.74 3.13
C GLU A 411 -8.49 -11.84 3.27
N VAL A 412 -8.08 -13.04 3.68
CA VAL A 412 -9.00 -14.18 3.91
C VAL A 412 -10.02 -13.94 5.04
N PHE A 413 -9.73 -13.05 6.00
CA PHE A 413 -10.67 -12.65 7.05
C PHE A 413 -11.73 -11.66 6.56
N PHE A 414 -11.50 -11.01 5.42
CA PHE A 414 -12.40 -10.03 4.83
C PHE A 414 -13.07 -10.54 3.55
N ASN A 415 -12.44 -11.49 2.85
CA ASN A 415 -13.00 -12.19 1.69
C ASN A 415 -12.49 -13.66 1.67
N PRO A 416 -13.18 -14.60 2.32
CA PRO A 416 -12.76 -16.00 2.40
C PRO A 416 -12.67 -16.73 1.06
N LEU A 417 -13.34 -16.22 0.01
CA LEU A 417 -13.33 -16.80 -1.34
C LEU A 417 -11.95 -16.72 -2.00
N THR A 418 -11.07 -15.84 -1.50
CA THR A 418 -9.67 -15.76 -1.95
C THR A 418 -8.87 -17.03 -1.65
N GLY A 419 -9.29 -17.84 -0.67
CA GLY A 419 -8.67 -19.11 -0.35
C GLY A 419 -7.16 -19.00 -0.15
N ASP A 420 -6.40 -19.88 -0.81
CA ASP A 420 -4.94 -19.92 -0.73
C ASP A 420 -4.24 -19.07 -1.82
N PHE A 421 -4.98 -18.29 -2.61
CA PHE A 421 -4.45 -17.55 -3.77
C PHE A 421 -3.18 -16.75 -3.44
N ASN A 422 -3.19 -15.96 -2.36
CA ASN A 422 -2.04 -15.14 -1.98
C ASN A 422 -0.83 -16.00 -1.55
N ILE A 423 -1.05 -17.15 -0.88
CA ILE A 423 0.02 -18.09 -0.55
C ILE A 423 0.65 -18.60 -1.84
N ARG A 424 -0.18 -19.05 -2.80
CA ARG A 424 0.29 -19.56 -4.09
C ARG A 424 1.03 -18.49 -4.89
N LEU A 425 0.52 -17.26 -4.94
CA LEU A 425 1.16 -16.12 -5.61
C LEU A 425 2.57 -15.87 -5.06
N PHE A 426 2.67 -15.59 -3.76
CA PHE A 426 3.94 -15.18 -3.16
C PHE A 426 4.93 -16.33 -3.05
N MET A 427 4.46 -17.56 -2.78
CA MET A 427 5.34 -18.72 -2.84
C MET A 427 5.82 -18.99 -4.25
N SER A 428 5.01 -18.87 -5.30
CA SER A 428 5.48 -19.05 -6.69
C SER A 428 6.62 -18.07 -7.05
N LEU A 429 6.58 -16.85 -6.51
CA LEU A 429 7.60 -15.82 -6.72
C LEU A 429 8.94 -16.07 -6.01
N ILE A 430 9.01 -17.04 -5.09
CA ILE A 430 10.27 -17.43 -4.46
C ILE A 430 11.13 -18.23 -5.46
N GLN A 431 12.37 -17.78 -5.62
CA GLN A 431 13.42 -18.37 -6.45
C GLN A 431 14.02 -19.62 -5.78
N LEU A 432 14.77 -20.43 -6.53
CA LEU A 432 15.44 -21.63 -6.02
C LEU A 432 16.43 -21.33 -4.88
N ASP A 433 17.07 -20.16 -4.90
CA ASP A 433 17.99 -19.68 -3.85
C ASP A 433 17.28 -18.98 -2.67
N GLY A 434 15.94 -18.98 -2.66
CA GLY A 434 15.11 -18.45 -1.60
C GLY A 434 14.97 -16.92 -1.58
N TYR A 435 15.39 -16.20 -2.62
CA TYR A 435 15.07 -14.78 -2.83
C TYR A 435 13.81 -14.61 -3.69
N ASN A 436 13.44 -13.37 -4.01
CA ASN A 436 12.24 -13.05 -4.79
C ASN A 436 12.43 -11.75 -5.58
N PRO A 437 11.64 -11.52 -6.66
CA PRO A 437 11.57 -10.22 -7.31
C PRO A 437 11.04 -9.14 -6.37
N LEU A 438 11.43 -7.88 -6.59
CA LEU A 438 10.91 -6.76 -5.80
C LEU A 438 9.52 -6.33 -6.23
N VAL A 439 9.27 -6.16 -7.53
CA VAL A 439 8.04 -5.53 -8.01
C VAL A 439 7.04 -6.62 -8.37
N VAL A 440 5.86 -6.56 -7.76
CA VAL A 440 4.68 -7.35 -8.13
C VAL A 440 3.78 -6.47 -8.99
N LYS A 441 3.42 -6.95 -10.17
CA LYS A 441 2.58 -6.24 -11.13
C LYS A 441 1.15 -6.76 -11.12
N GLY A 442 0.27 -6.00 -11.76
CA GLY A 442 -1.07 -6.43 -12.09
C GLY A 442 -1.09 -7.72 -12.91
N THR A 443 -2.16 -8.48 -12.76
CA THR A 443 -2.34 -9.77 -13.43
C THR A 443 -2.82 -9.59 -14.86
N LYS A 444 -2.33 -10.46 -15.76
CA LYS A 444 -2.81 -10.57 -17.14
C LYS A 444 -3.35 -11.95 -17.44
N PHE A 445 -4.11 -12.06 -18.51
CA PHE A 445 -4.74 -13.28 -18.99
C PHE A 445 -4.34 -13.56 -20.44
N SER A 446 -4.37 -14.82 -20.85
CA SER A 446 -4.25 -15.21 -22.25
C SER A 446 -5.17 -16.37 -22.59
N VAL A 447 -5.60 -16.48 -23.84
CA VAL A 447 -6.42 -17.60 -24.33
C VAL A 447 -5.68 -18.39 -25.41
N THR A 448 -5.92 -19.69 -25.45
CA THR A 448 -5.35 -20.55 -26.51
C THR A 448 -5.98 -20.23 -27.88
N PRO A 449 -5.33 -20.58 -29.01
CA PRO A 449 -5.92 -20.38 -30.34
C PRO A 449 -7.29 -21.03 -30.56
N ASN A 450 -7.56 -22.16 -29.89
CA ASN A 450 -8.86 -22.83 -29.98
C ASN A 450 -9.94 -22.07 -29.19
N VAL A 451 -9.63 -21.64 -27.95
CA VAL A 451 -10.55 -20.85 -27.13
C VAL A 451 -10.88 -19.52 -27.81
N ARG A 452 -9.88 -18.86 -28.39
CA ARG A 452 -10.05 -17.62 -29.15
C ARG A 452 -11.09 -17.76 -30.26
N ARG A 453 -11.03 -18.82 -31.08
CA ARG A 453 -12.03 -19.04 -32.15
C ARG A 453 -13.45 -19.11 -31.61
N ASN A 454 -13.68 -19.85 -30.53
CA ASN A 454 -15.02 -19.97 -29.92
C ASN A 454 -15.54 -18.63 -29.37
N ILE A 455 -14.65 -17.76 -28.86
CA ILE A 455 -15.02 -16.42 -28.38
C ILE A 455 -15.41 -15.53 -29.56
N LEU A 456 -14.67 -15.59 -30.67
CA LEU A 456 -14.90 -14.76 -31.85
C LEU A 456 -16.24 -15.05 -32.54
N ASP A 457 -16.82 -16.24 -32.35
CA ASP A 457 -18.17 -16.57 -32.84
C ASP A 457 -19.29 -15.71 -32.21
N HIS A 458 -19.01 -15.00 -31.11
CA HIS A 458 -19.98 -14.21 -30.32
C HIS A 458 -19.81 -12.69 -30.46
N VAL A 459 -18.93 -12.25 -31.35
CA VAL A 459 -18.67 -10.82 -31.59
C VAL A 459 -18.95 -10.60 -33.09
N GLU A 460 -19.36 -9.40 -33.54
CA GLU A 460 -19.31 -9.03 -34.98
C GLU A 460 -18.16 -8.02 -35.28
N LYS A 461 -17.43 -8.20 -36.40
CA LYS A 461 -16.25 -7.41 -36.88
C LYS A 461 -14.99 -7.45 -35.95
N HIS A 462 -14.04 -8.36 -36.20
CA HIS A 462 -13.05 -8.82 -35.18
C HIS A 462 -11.59 -8.41 -35.25
N GLU A 463 -11.07 -7.75 -36.29
CA GLU A 463 -9.60 -7.74 -36.47
C GLU A 463 -8.83 -7.18 -35.25
N ALA A 464 -9.30 -6.08 -34.65
CA ALA A 464 -8.69 -5.50 -33.45
C ALA A 464 -8.88 -6.38 -32.19
N PHE A 465 -10.05 -7.00 -32.04
CA PHE A 465 -10.39 -7.86 -30.90
C PHE A 465 -9.64 -9.21 -30.96
N GLU A 466 -9.58 -9.83 -32.13
CA GLU A 466 -8.78 -11.03 -32.40
C GLU A 466 -7.29 -10.76 -32.17
N LYS A 467 -6.78 -9.63 -32.66
CA LYS A 467 -5.41 -9.19 -32.39
C LYS A 467 -5.16 -9.05 -30.89
N LYS A 468 -6.08 -8.46 -30.12
CA LYS A 468 -5.90 -8.35 -28.66
C LYS A 468 -5.88 -9.72 -27.98
N LEU A 469 -6.80 -10.63 -28.33
CA LEU A 469 -6.84 -12.00 -27.79
C LEU A 469 -5.65 -12.89 -28.20
N SER A 470 -4.86 -12.47 -29.20
CA SER A 470 -3.63 -13.15 -29.62
C SER A 470 -2.42 -12.90 -28.69
N SER A 471 -2.56 -12.00 -27.71
CA SER A 471 -1.51 -11.60 -26.77
C SER A 471 -2.07 -11.52 -25.35
N ALA A 472 -1.20 -11.39 -24.34
CA ALA A 472 -1.66 -11.22 -22.97
C ALA A 472 -2.43 -9.89 -22.77
N PHE A 473 -3.52 -9.93 -22.01
CA PHE A 473 -4.42 -8.79 -21.81
C PHE A 473 -4.87 -8.63 -20.35
N SER A 474 -5.19 -7.40 -19.94
CA SER A 474 -5.99 -7.13 -18.72
C SER A 474 -7.50 -7.10 -19.05
N PRO A 475 -8.40 -7.24 -18.05
CA PRO A 475 -9.83 -6.99 -18.25
C PRO A 475 -10.12 -5.59 -18.80
N GLY A 476 -9.36 -4.57 -18.36
CA GLY A 476 -9.48 -3.19 -18.84
C GLY A 476 -9.15 -3.03 -20.32
N GLU A 477 -8.04 -3.63 -20.77
CA GLU A 477 -7.65 -3.65 -22.19
C GLU A 477 -8.70 -4.38 -23.05
N LEU A 478 -9.28 -5.46 -22.53
CA LEU A 478 -10.34 -6.21 -23.21
C LEU A 478 -11.59 -5.34 -23.39
N ILE A 479 -12.07 -4.69 -22.32
CA ILE A 479 -13.25 -3.80 -22.37
C ILE A 479 -13.02 -2.62 -23.32
N ARG A 480 -11.81 -2.05 -23.33
CA ARG A 480 -11.48 -0.93 -24.21
C ARG A 480 -11.63 -1.31 -25.68
N VAL A 481 -11.08 -2.46 -26.10
CA VAL A 481 -11.22 -2.94 -27.49
C VAL A 481 -12.66 -3.37 -27.77
N ALA A 482 -13.32 -3.99 -26.81
CA ALA A 482 -14.71 -4.39 -26.89
C ALA A 482 -15.67 -3.22 -27.17
N LYS A 483 -15.47 -2.05 -26.53
CA LYS A 483 -16.28 -0.85 -26.77
C LYS A 483 -16.13 -0.29 -28.20
N ALA A 484 -15.03 -0.59 -28.87
CA ALA A 484 -14.82 -0.23 -30.28
C ALA A 484 -15.50 -1.24 -31.25
N CYS A 485 -15.97 -2.38 -30.75
CA CYS A 485 -16.74 -3.37 -31.47
C CYS A 485 -18.23 -3.27 -31.07
N GLU A 486 -19.17 -3.48 -31.99
CA GLU A 486 -20.60 -3.59 -31.63
C GLU A 486 -20.83 -4.95 -30.96
N LEU A 487 -21.07 -4.98 -29.65
CA LEU A 487 -21.28 -6.20 -28.87
C LEU A 487 -22.75 -6.40 -28.50
N GLU A 488 -23.21 -7.66 -28.56
CA GLU A 488 -24.55 -8.06 -28.10
C GLU A 488 -24.63 -8.28 -26.57
N ILE A 489 -23.49 -8.42 -25.90
CA ILE A 489 -23.38 -8.72 -24.46
C ILE A 489 -22.74 -7.56 -23.68
N SER A 490 -23.01 -7.49 -22.38
CA SER A 490 -22.42 -6.47 -21.50
C SER A 490 -20.91 -6.66 -21.31
N ALA A 491 -20.22 -5.57 -20.92
CA ALA A 491 -18.78 -5.60 -20.63
C ALA A 491 -18.42 -6.62 -19.54
N LYS A 492 -19.27 -6.79 -18.51
CA LYS A 492 -19.08 -7.79 -17.45
C LYS A 492 -19.19 -9.21 -18.01
N GLU A 493 -20.27 -9.49 -18.75
CA GLU A 493 -20.49 -10.80 -19.35
C GLU A 493 -19.35 -11.19 -20.30
N LEU A 494 -18.81 -10.23 -21.06
CA LEU A 494 -17.65 -10.47 -21.91
C LEU A 494 -16.41 -10.83 -21.08
N VAL A 495 -16.09 -10.05 -20.04
CA VAL A 495 -14.96 -10.33 -19.16
C VAL A 495 -15.08 -11.73 -18.55
N ASP A 496 -16.26 -12.08 -18.03
CA ASP A 496 -16.51 -13.39 -17.43
C ASP A 496 -16.40 -14.53 -18.47
N LEU A 497 -16.95 -14.33 -19.68
CA LEU A 497 -16.88 -15.31 -20.77
C LEU A 497 -15.45 -15.58 -21.22
N VAL A 498 -14.63 -14.53 -21.34
CA VAL A 498 -13.25 -14.66 -21.81
C VAL A 498 -12.37 -15.24 -20.71
N ILE A 499 -12.48 -14.74 -19.47
CA ILE A 499 -11.62 -15.13 -18.36
C ILE A 499 -11.90 -16.55 -17.87
N SER A 500 -13.15 -17.02 -17.88
CA SER A 500 -13.49 -18.43 -17.58
C SER A 500 -12.77 -19.45 -18.47
N ARG A 501 -12.17 -19.01 -19.59
CA ARG A 501 -11.41 -19.86 -20.52
C ARG A 501 -9.97 -19.40 -20.72
N ALA A 502 -9.50 -18.45 -19.91
CA ALA A 502 -8.15 -17.89 -20.00
C ALA A 502 -7.22 -18.47 -18.94
N GLU A 503 -5.93 -18.49 -19.25
CA GLU A 503 -4.86 -18.74 -18.27
C GLU A 503 -4.49 -17.42 -17.59
N GLN A 504 -4.38 -17.45 -16.26
CA GLN A 504 -3.99 -16.30 -15.44
C GLN A 504 -2.47 -16.27 -15.24
N HIS A 505 -1.84 -15.12 -15.51
CA HIS A 505 -0.39 -14.93 -15.45
C HIS A 505 0.04 -14.00 -14.32
N ILE A 506 0.85 -14.53 -13.40
CA ILE A 506 1.55 -13.75 -12.39
C ILE A 506 2.65 -12.93 -13.07
N GLN A 507 2.71 -11.63 -12.79
CA GLN A 507 3.72 -10.73 -13.36
C GLN A 507 4.58 -10.11 -12.25
N ALA A 508 5.90 -10.18 -12.40
CA ALA A 508 6.84 -9.58 -11.46
C ALA A 508 8.12 -9.12 -12.17
N GLU A 509 8.88 -8.22 -11.53
CA GLU A 509 10.18 -7.73 -12.01
C GLU A 509 11.20 -7.71 -10.88
N HIS A 510 12.47 -7.93 -11.24
CA HIS A 510 13.58 -7.96 -10.28
C HIS A 510 13.64 -6.68 -9.41
N GLY A 511 13.47 -5.51 -10.02
CA GLY A 511 13.68 -4.21 -9.35
C GLY A 511 15.16 -3.99 -9.05
N GLU A 512 15.47 -3.43 -7.87
CA GLU A 512 16.81 -2.98 -7.54
C GLU A 512 17.66 -4.02 -6.79
N GLY A 513 17.13 -5.15 -6.33
CA GLY A 513 17.94 -6.16 -5.62
C GLY A 513 17.12 -7.13 -4.76
N PHE A 514 17.80 -7.85 -3.85
CA PHE A 514 17.18 -8.87 -2.99
C PHE A 514 17.31 -8.52 -1.51
N TRP A 515 16.18 -8.19 -0.87
CA TRP A 515 16.08 -7.87 0.55
C TRP A 515 16.07 -9.13 1.41
N VAL A 516 16.71 -9.06 2.58
CA VAL A 516 16.90 -10.22 3.46
C VAL A 516 15.61 -10.63 4.18
N ASP A 517 14.65 -9.71 4.37
CA ASP A 517 13.42 -9.90 5.15
C ASP A 517 12.20 -10.38 4.35
N HIS A 518 12.20 -10.26 3.01
CA HIS A 518 11.01 -10.43 2.18
C HIS A 518 10.28 -11.77 2.36
N TRP A 519 11.01 -12.86 2.54
CA TRP A 519 10.43 -14.20 2.68
C TRP A 519 9.69 -14.39 4.01
N THR A 520 9.99 -13.58 5.03
CA THR A 520 9.43 -13.75 6.39
C THR A 520 7.92 -13.55 6.44
N TYR A 521 7.37 -12.75 5.53
CA TYR A 521 5.95 -12.41 5.49
C TYR A 521 5.05 -13.54 4.98
N ILE A 522 5.62 -14.55 4.32
CA ILE A 522 4.84 -15.63 3.72
C ILE A 522 4.22 -16.54 4.79
N LEU A 523 4.93 -16.77 5.90
CA LEU A 523 4.38 -17.57 6.98
C LEU A 523 3.15 -16.89 7.61
N ASP A 524 3.13 -15.57 7.68
CA ASP A 524 1.98 -14.82 8.17
C ASP A 524 0.72 -15.03 7.27
N LEU A 525 0.90 -15.22 5.95
CA LEU A 525 -0.22 -15.58 5.03
C LEU A 525 -0.76 -16.98 5.32
N ILE A 526 0.13 -17.95 5.54
CA ILE A 526 -0.24 -19.33 5.86
C ILE A 526 -0.99 -19.39 7.19
N GLU A 527 -0.48 -18.69 8.22
CA GLU A 527 -1.15 -18.61 9.52
C GLU A 527 -2.55 -17.98 9.41
N SER A 528 -2.70 -16.91 8.64
CA SER A 528 -3.99 -16.24 8.44
C SER A 528 -4.99 -17.14 7.70
N TYR A 529 -4.54 -17.86 6.66
CA TYR A 529 -5.36 -18.87 5.98
C TYR A 529 -5.80 -19.97 6.94
N LEU A 530 -4.88 -20.52 7.73
CA LEU A 530 -5.16 -21.62 8.65
C LEU A 530 -6.03 -21.21 9.84
N ALA A 531 -6.12 -19.91 10.17
CA ALA A 531 -7.08 -19.40 11.14
C ALA A 531 -8.54 -19.51 10.66
N ILE A 532 -8.77 -19.57 9.33
CA ILE A 532 -10.09 -19.71 8.69
C ILE A 532 -10.34 -21.14 8.14
N PHE A 533 -9.29 -21.77 7.62
CA PHE A 533 -9.32 -23.10 6.98
C PHE A 533 -8.38 -24.11 7.66
N PRO A 534 -8.46 -24.32 9.00
CA PRO A 534 -7.58 -25.25 9.71
C PRO A 534 -7.77 -26.71 9.26
N ASP A 535 -8.97 -27.05 8.79
CA ASP A 535 -9.36 -28.33 8.19
C ASP A 535 -8.69 -28.59 6.83
N LYS A 536 -8.15 -27.55 6.19
CA LYS A 536 -7.45 -27.62 4.90
C LYS A 536 -5.92 -27.66 5.03
N LYS A 537 -5.38 -27.76 6.25
CA LYS A 537 -3.92 -27.72 6.47
C LYS A 537 -3.16 -28.81 5.72
N GLU A 538 -3.64 -30.05 5.77
CA GLU A 538 -2.99 -31.19 5.10
C GLU A 538 -3.04 -31.00 3.58
N GLU A 539 -4.23 -30.71 3.04
CA GLU A 539 -4.47 -30.43 1.63
C GLU A 539 -3.58 -29.28 1.11
N LEU A 540 -3.50 -28.17 1.85
CA LEU A 540 -2.68 -27.01 1.48
C LEU A 540 -1.19 -27.37 1.35
N LEU A 541 -0.67 -28.18 2.28
CA LEU A 541 0.75 -28.46 2.39
C LEU A 541 1.22 -29.54 1.41
N PHE A 542 0.40 -30.57 1.19
CA PHE A 542 0.79 -31.80 0.50
C PHE A 542 0.02 -32.06 -0.80
N ASP A 543 -1.29 -31.81 -0.83
CA ASP A 543 -2.16 -32.27 -1.93
C ASP A 543 -2.49 -31.18 -2.97
N SER A 544 -2.32 -29.91 -2.61
CA SER A 544 -2.58 -28.77 -3.49
C SER A 544 -1.61 -28.76 -4.68
N GLU A 545 -2.08 -28.23 -5.81
CA GLU A 545 -1.30 -28.13 -7.05
C GLU A 545 0.15 -27.67 -6.80
N PRO A 546 1.16 -28.39 -7.31
CA PRO A 546 2.56 -28.03 -7.12
C PRO A 546 2.94 -26.63 -7.63
N LEU A 547 3.77 -25.93 -6.86
CA LEU A 547 4.15 -24.54 -7.08
C LEU A 547 5.45 -24.44 -7.89
N PRO A 548 5.55 -23.51 -8.86
CA PRO A 548 6.77 -23.26 -9.62
C PRO A 548 7.75 -22.39 -8.81
N PHE A 549 8.95 -22.15 -9.34
CA PHE A 549 9.91 -21.15 -8.82
C PHE A 549 10.11 -20.03 -9.83
N PHE A 550 10.22 -18.78 -9.36
CA PHE A 550 10.49 -17.64 -10.24
C PHE A 550 11.88 -17.74 -10.87
N ASP A 551 11.96 -17.53 -12.18
CA ASP A 551 13.20 -17.60 -12.95
C ASP A 551 13.76 -16.21 -13.23
N ASN A 552 14.77 -15.81 -12.46
CA ASN A 552 15.38 -14.49 -12.55
C ASN A 552 16.74 -14.56 -13.25
N PRO A 553 17.02 -13.69 -14.24
CA PRO A 553 18.35 -13.55 -14.84
C PRO A 553 19.40 -12.94 -13.88
N HIS A 554 18.96 -12.30 -12.79
CA HIS A 554 19.82 -11.78 -11.74
C HIS A 554 20.10 -12.85 -10.67
N PHE A 555 21.34 -12.89 -10.18
CA PHE A 555 21.79 -13.87 -9.19
C PHE A 555 22.78 -13.25 -8.20
N VAL A 556 22.95 -13.88 -7.04
CA VAL A 556 23.92 -13.45 -6.04
C VAL A 556 25.32 -13.94 -6.42
N ASN A 557 26.27 -13.01 -6.54
CA ASN A 557 27.67 -13.32 -6.82
C ASN A 557 28.34 -14.05 -5.64
N SER A 558 29.34 -14.88 -5.96
CA SER A 558 30.20 -15.55 -4.97
C SER A 558 31.16 -14.57 -4.30
N ARG A 559 31.62 -14.93 -3.10
CA ARG A 559 32.53 -14.13 -2.26
C ARG A 559 33.83 -13.77 -2.97
N ASP A 560 34.38 -14.68 -3.79
CA ASP A 560 35.58 -14.45 -4.61
C ASP A 560 35.46 -13.30 -5.61
N SER A 561 34.23 -12.89 -5.91
CA SER A 561 33.91 -11.81 -6.87
C SER A 561 33.43 -10.55 -6.16
N LYS A 562 32.66 -10.70 -5.06
CA LYS A 562 32.02 -9.57 -4.37
C LYS A 562 32.80 -9.03 -3.17
N TYR A 563 33.82 -9.74 -2.67
CA TYR A 563 34.66 -9.27 -1.57
C TYR A 563 35.92 -8.62 -2.12
N ILE A 564 36.04 -7.30 -1.94
CA ILE A 564 37.08 -6.48 -2.56
C ILE A 564 37.76 -5.55 -1.57
N LEU A 565 38.95 -5.08 -1.91
CA LEU A 565 39.61 -3.93 -1.28
C LEU A 565 39.24 -2.63 -1.98
N LEU A 566 38.12 -2.05 -1.55
CA LEU A 566 37.69 -0.75 -2.03
C LEU A 566 38.42 0.35 -1.23
N ASN A 567 39.25 1.15 -1.91
CA ASN A 567 40.07 2.19 -1.27
C ASN A 567 40.90 1.66 -0.08
N GLY A 568 41.43 0.43 -0.22
CA GLY A 568 42.24 -0.23 0.81
C GLY A 568 41.44 -0.76 2.00
N LYS A 569 40.11 -0.79 1.94
CA LYS A 569 39.25 -1.37 2.97
C LYS A 569 38.47 -2.57 2.44
N PRO A 570 38.41 -3.69 3.18
CA PRO A 570 37.54 -4.82 2.84
C PRO A 570 36.07 -4.41 2.76
N ARG A 571 35.41 -4.70 1.63
CA ARG A 571 33.99 -4.41 1.42
C ARG A 571 33.32 -5.53 0.63
N GLN A 572 32.02 -5.69 0.85
CA GLN A 572 31.15 -6.46 -0.03
C GLN A 572 30.53 -5.49 -1.05
N GLN A 573 30.86 -5.63 -2.34
CA GLN A 573 30.33 -4.78 -3.42
C GLN A 573 29.90 -5.66 -4.60
N HIS A 574 29.06 -5.12 -5.49
CA HIS A 574 28.62 -5.87 -6.68
C HIS A 574 28.00 -7.23 -6.32
N ALA A 575 27.19 -7.28 -5.25
CA ALA A 575 26.62 -8.51 -4.73
C ALA A 575 25.68 -9.23 -5.72
N ILE A 576 25.13 -8.50 -6.70
CA ILE A 576 24.20 -9.02 -7.70
C ILE A 576 24.87 -8.99 -9.08
N GLY A 577 24.86 -10.15 -9.76
CA GLY A 577 25.25 -10.31 -11.15
C GLY A 577 24.03 -10.47 -12.06
N PHE A 578 24.25 -10.37 -13.38
CA PHE A 578 23.23 -10.55 -14.42
C PHE A 578 23.74 -11.52 -15.49
N SER A 579 22.88 -12.45 -15.93
CA SER A 579 23.20 -13.41 -17.00
C SER A 579 22.42 -13.10 -18.28
N GLU A 580 23.13 -12.57 -19.28
CA GLU A 580 22.58 -12.32 -20.62
C GLU A 580 22.10 -13.60 -21.30
N GLU A 581 22.82 -14.71 -21.12
CA GLU A 581 22.42 -16.02 -21.64
C GLU A 581 21.07 -16.44 -21.04
N LYS A 582 20.93 -16.33 -19.72
CA LYS A 582 19.70 -16.69 -19.01
C LYS A 582 18.53 -15.79 -19.42
N GLN A 583 18.74 -14.48 -19.51
CA GLN A 583 17.72 -13.54 -20.00
C GLN A 583 17.26 -13.90 -21.42
N SER A 584 18.20 -14.23 -22.30
CA SER A 584 17.89 -14.62 -23.68
C SER A 584 17.06 -15.90 -23.75
N LYS A 585 17.40 -16.90 -22.92
CA LYS A 585 16.61 -18.14 -22.81
C LYS A 585 15.22 -17.90 -22.22
N ILE A 586 15.08 -17.05 -21.20
CA ILE A 586 13.77 -16.66 -20.65
C ILE A 586 12.92 -15.98 -21.72
N ASN A 587 13.49 -15.03 -22.46
CA ASN A 587 12.78 -14.28 -23.50
C ASN A 587 12.37 -15.13 -24.71
N ALA A 588 13.07 -16.22 -24.98
CA ALA A 588 12.77 -17.12 -26.08
C ALA A 588 11.63 -18.12 -25.78
N ARG A 589 11.15 -18.21 -24.53
CA ARG A 589 10.05 -19.12 -24.14
C ARG A 589 8.71 -18.57 -24.63
N GLU A 590 7.95 -19.42 -25.32
CA GLU A 590 6.60 -19.07 -25.80
C GLU A 590 5.53 -19.17 -24.71
N ASP A 591 5.76 -20.01 -23.69
CA ASP A 591 4.84 -20.28 -22.59
C ASP A 591 5.52 -20.19 -21.22
N GLN A 592 4.77 -19.74 -20.21
CA GLN A 592 5.18 -19.84 -18.80
C GLN A 592 6.62 -19.37 -18.54
N ARG A 593 6.99 -18.27 -19.20
CA ARG A 593 8.40 -17.84 -19.38
C ARG A 593 9.13 -17.55 -18.08
N ASP A 594 8.40 -17.10 -17.06
CA ASP A 594 8.92 -16.57 -15.81
C ASP A 594 9.20 -17.66 -14.76
N TRP A 595 9.06 -18.95 -15.12
CA TRP A 595 9.25 -20.09 -14.20
C TRP A 595 10.49 -20.93 -14.50
N ALA A 596 11.16 -21.39 -13.43
CA ALA A 596 12.34 -22.23 -13.52
C ALA A 596 11.99 -23.62 -14.05
N ARG A 597 12.92 -24.24 -14.77
CA ARG A 597 12.67 -25.49 -15.52
C ARG A 597 13.64 -26.61 -15.14
N THR A 598 13.22 -27.85 -15.41
CA THR A 598 14.06 -29.05 -15.32
C THR A 598 15.12 -29.07 -16.42
N GLU A 599 16.00 -30.08 -16.42
CA GLU A 599 17.14 -30.19 -17.35
C GLU A 599 17.97 -28.89 -17.44
N PHE A 600 18.16 -28.21 -16.31
CA PHE A 600 18.89 -26.95 -16.21
C PHE A 600 18.37 -25.87 -17.17
N GLY A 601 17.05 -25.77 -17.31
CA GLY A 601 16.38 -24.70 -18.07
C GLY A 601 15.83 -25.12 -19.43
N ALA A 602 16.12 -26.36 -19.87
CA ALA A 602 15.69 -26.88 -21.17
C ALA A 602 14.39 -27.69 -21.13
N GLY A 603 14.01 -28.19 -19.94
CA GLY A 603 12.84 -29.05 -19.76
C GLY A 603 11.54 -28.31 -19.45
N GLU A 604 10.64 -29.01 -18.77
CA GLU A 604 9.35 -28.48 -18.32
C GLU A 604 9.49 -27.60 -17.07
N VAL A 605 8.42 -26.87 -16.73
CA VAL A 605 8.39 -26.04 -15.52
C VAL A 605 8.53 -26.93 -14.28
N PHE A 606 9.54 -26.66 -13.47
CA PHE A 606 9.81 -27.41 -12.26
C PHE A 606 8.87 -26.98 -11.15
N ARG A 607 8.20 -27.95 -10.50
CA ARG A 607 7.20 -27.70 -9.48
C ARG A 607 7.37 -28.65 -8.29
N VAL A 608 7.05 -28.17 -7.09
CA VAL A 608 7.05 -28.95 -5.84
C VAL A 608 5.86 -28.57 -4.97
N SER A 609 5.49 -29.43 -4.02
CA SER A 609 4.47 -29.12 -3.02
C SER A 609 4.87 -27.91 -2.15
N LEU A 610 3.88 -27.30 -1.48
CA LEU A 610 4.14 -26.15 -0.60
C LEU A 610 5.10 -26.52 0.53
N ILE A 611 4.93 -27.70 1.15
CA ILE A 611 5.82 -28.14 2.22
C ILE A 611 7.28 -28.29 1.76
N SER A 612 7.51 -28.86 0.57
CA SER A 612 8.85 -28.96 -0.02
C SER A 612 9.46 -27.59 -0.23
N LYS A 613 8.66 -26.62 -0.72
CA LYS A 613 9.13 -25.26 -0.93
C LYS A 613 9.51 -24.53 0.37
N LEU A 614 8.77 -24.76 1.45
CA LEU A 614 9.09 -24.26 2.80
C LEU A 614 10.39 -24.87 3.34
N VAL A 615 10.62 -26.17 3.12
CA VAL A 615 11.89 -26.83 3.49
C VAL A 615 13.06 -26.27 2.69
N ILE A 616 12.92 -26.12 1.36
CA ILE A 616 13.94 -25.53 0.48
C ILE A 616 14.29 -24.11 0.95
N LEU A 617 13.28 -23.30 1.31
CA LEU A 617 13.48 -21.96 1.84
C LEU A 617 14.24 -21.99 3.18
N ALA A 618 13.87 -22.88 4.09
CA ALA A 618 14.55 -23.05 5.38
C ALA A 618 16.02 -23.46 5.21
N VAL A 619 16.32 -24.41 4.31
CA VAL A 619 17.71 -24.84 4.01
C VAL A 619 18.53 -23.69 3.44
N ASN A 620 17.99 -22.97 2.46
CA ASN A 620 18.67 -21.81 1.87
C ASN A 620 18.97 -20.74 2.94
N LYS A 621 17.98 -20.37 3.77
CA LYS A 621 18.18 -19.34 4.79
C LYS A 621 19.09 -19.79 5.93
N PHE A 622 19.00 -21.05 6.35
CA PHE A 622 19.93 -21.62 7.32
C PHE A 622 21.39 -21.62 6.80
N SER A 623 21.57 -21.81 5.50
CA SER A 623 22.90 -21.73 4.88
C SER A 623 23.47 -20.30 4.84
N THR A 624 22.66 -19.26 5.13
CA THR A 624 23.03 -17.83 5.12
C THR A 624 23.26 -17.23 6.51
N LEU A 625 23.60 -18.05 7.50
CA LEU A 625 24.01 -17.54 8.81
C LEU A 625 25.34 -16.78 8.71
N ASP A 626 25.51 -15.75 9.54
CA ASP A 626 26.72 -14.96 9.62
C ASP A 626 27.93 -15.73 10.23
N PRO A 627 29.16 -15.16 10.18
CA PRO A 627 30.36 -15.82 10.71
C PRO A 627 30.34 -16.13 12.22
N TYR A 628 29.39 -15.57 12.97
CA TYR A 628 29.22 -15.76 14.41
C TYR A 628 28.04 -16.70 14.73
N GLY A 629 27.30 -17.14 13.71
CA GLY A 629 26.14 -18.01 13.82
C GLY A 629 24.93 -17.35 14.48
N MET A 630 24.82 -16.01 14.44
CA MET A 630 23.75 -15.26 15.12
C MET A 630 22.65 -14.81 14.16
N GLY A 631 22.99 -13.93 13.21
CA GLY A 631 22.10 -13.32 12.24
C GLY A 631 22.15 -13.99 10.86
N ILE A 632 21.22 -13.58 9.99
CA ILE A 632 21.23 -13.89 8.56
C ILE A 632 21.98 -12.79 7.80
N GLU A 633 22.89 -13.17 6.92
CA GLU A 633 23.74 -12.26 6.15
C GLU A 633 22.94 -11.41 5.16
N MET A 634 23.26 -10.11 5.08
CA MET A 634 22.80 -9.21 4.02
C MET A 634 23.66 -9.37 2.76
N GLU A 635 23.90 -10.62 2.36
CA GLU A 635 24.88 -10.97 1.31
C GLU A 635 24.43 -10.64 -0.12
N ALA A 636 23.17 -10.25 -0.29
CA ALA A 636 22.52 -9.98 -1.58
C ALA A 636 22.30 -8.47 -1.83
N GLY A 637 23.04 -7.61 -1.11
CA GLY A 637 23.17 -6.19 -1.45
C GLY A 637 22.01 -5.28 -1.02
N ARG A 638 21.01 -5.79 -0.28
CA ARG A 638 19.94 -4.99 0.33
C ARG A 638 19.76 -5.33 1.81
N PRO A 639 19.34 -4.35 2.64
CA PRO A 639 19.10 -4.57 4.07
C PRO A 639 17.80 -5.35 4.31
N GLY A 640 17.36 -5.42 5.57
CA GLY A 640 16.05 -5.97 5.98
C GLY A 640 14.95 -4.91 5.94
N TRP A 641 14.08 -4.92 6.95
CA TRP A 641 12.92 -4.02 7.00
C TRP A 641 13.31 -2.53 6.92
N CYS A 642 14.36 -2.12 7.63
CA CYS A 642 14.82 -0.73 7.66
C CYS A 642 15.70 -0.41 6.44
N ASP A 643 15.07 0.03 5.35
CA ASP A 643 15.77 0.38 4.11
C ASP A 643 16.85 1.45 4.29
N ALA A 644 16.72 2.31 5.31
CA ALA A 644 17.67 3.37 5.63
C ALA A 644 19.05 2.86 6.11
N LEU A 645 19.18 1.56 6.40
CA LEU A 645 20.44 0.87 6.69
C LEU A 645 21.08 0.27 5.43
N ASN A 646 20.90 0.93 4.29
CA ASN A 646 21.38 0.49 2.97
C ASN A 646 22.91 0.38 2.84
N GLY A 647 23.68 0.85 3.83
CA GLY A 647 25.13 0.68 3.87
C GLY A 647 25.57 -0.64 4.51
N LEU A 648 24.75 -1.23 5.39
CA LEU A 648 25.06 -2.49 6.07
C LEU A 648 25.48 -3.63 5.14
N PRO A 649 24.78 -3.90 4.01
CA PRO A 649 25.22 -4.93 3.07
C PRO A 649 26.67 -4.73 2.58
N GLY A 650 27.15 -3.49 2.50
CA GLY A 650 28.50 -3.16 2.03
C GLY A 650 29.61 -3.44 3.05
N ILE A 651 29.25 -3.50 4.33
CA ILE A 651 30.13 -3.75 5.48
C ILE A 651 29.78 -5.07 6.18
N PHE A 652 29.40 -6.06 5.36
CA PHE A 652 29.13 -7.44 5.77
C PHE A 652 27.97 -7.58 6.77
N GLY A 653 26.99 -6.67 6.74
CA GLY A 653 25.89 -6.64 7.69
C GLY A 653 25.09 -7.93 7.78
N SER A 654 24.50 -8.17 8.95
CA SER A 654 23.59 -9.30 9.19
C SER A 654 22.45 -8.89 10.13
N SER A 655 21.42 -9.71 10.19
CA SER A 655 20.16 -9.38 10.86
C SER A 655 19.65 -10.54 11.71
N LEU A 656 19.40 -10.28 12.99
CA LEU A 656 18.83 -11.24 13.94
C LEU A 656 17.31 -11.46 13.76
N PRO A 657 16.48 -10.45 13.41
CA PRO A 657 15.09 -10.62 13.00
C PRO A 657 14.80 -11.82 12.10
N GLU A 658 15.58 -11.98 11.03
CA GLU A 658 15.40 -13.08 10.07
C GLU A 658 15.77 -14.45 10.67
N THR A 659 16.69 -14.50 11.65
CA THR A 659 16.97 -15.72 12.41
C THR A 659 15.75 -16.13 13.25
N PHE A 660 15.04 -15.17 13.86
CA PHE A 660 13.82 -15.47 14.61
C PHE A 660 12.72 -16.03 13.70
N GLU A 661 12.52 -15.41 12.53
CA GLU A 661 11.54 -15.88 11.54
C GLU A 661 11.93 -17.25 10.96
N LEU A 662 13.22 -17.58 10.90
CA LEU A 662 13.68 -18.90 10.47
C LEU A 662 13.33 -19.98 11.50
N ILE A 663 13.42 -19.69 12.80
CA ILE A 663 12.91 -20.59 13.83
C ILE A 663 11.41 -20.80 13.66
N ARG A 664 10.62 -19.74 13.44
CA ARG A 664 9.17 -19.89 13.22
C ARG A 664 8.86 -20.80 12.03
N LEU A 665 9.57 -20.63 10.92
CA LEU A 665 9.43 -21.49 9.74
C LEU A 665 9.79 -22.95 10.05
N ILE A 666 10.92 -23.18 10.72
CA ILE A 666 11.38 -24.52 11.12
C ILE A 666 10.36 -25.19 12.04
N ASP A 667 9.87 -24.46 13.06
CA ASP A 667 8.90 -24.96 14.02
C ASP A 667 7.56 -25.26 13.33
N PHE A 668 7.12 -24.42 12.38
CA PHE A 668 5.93 -24.69 11.59
C PHE A 668 6.03 -25.99 10.77
N VAL A 669 7.15 -26.20 10.08
CA VAL A 669 7.39 -27.42 9.29
C VAL A 669 7.50 -28.64 10.22
N TYR A 670 8.23 -28.50 11.33
CA TYR A 670 8.39 -29.56 12.32
C TYR A 670 7.04 -30.02 12.89
N GLN A 671 6.22 -29.08 13.38
CA GLN A 671 4.89 -29.40 13.91
C GLN A 671 3.97 -30.00 12.85
N SER A 672 4.07 -29.54 11.60
CA SER A 672 3.28 -30.09 10.49
C SER A 672 3.71 -31.53 10.16
N SER A 673 5.00 -31.84 10.21
CA SER A 673 5.52 -33.21 10.00
C SER A 673 5.17 -34.18 11.12
N ILE A 674 4.96 -33.71 12.36
CA ILE A 674 4.44 -34.52 13.47
C ILE A 674 2.96 -34.82 13.22
N LYS A 675 2.19 -33.79 12.87
CA LYS A 675 0.75 -33.91 12.67
C LYS A 675 0.41 -34.77 11.43
N PHE A 676 1.20 -34.63 10.37
CA PHE A 676 1.04 -35.31 9.09
C PHE A 676 2.38 -35.95 8.68
N PRO A 677 2.63 -37.22 9.04
CA PRO A 677 3.92 -37.88 8.84
C PRO A 677 4.12 -38.37 7.39
N HIS A 678 3.89 -37.48 6.42
CA HIS A 678 4.14 -37.72 5.00
C HIS A 678 5.62 -37.53 4.65
N SER A 679 6.08 -38.16 3.57
CA SER A 679 7.40 -37.87 3.01
C SER A 679 7.42 -36.54 2.27
N VAL A 680 8.62 -35.97 2.15
CA VAL A 680 8.86 -34.69 1.47
C VAL A 680 9.92 -34.89 0.40
N GLU A 681 9.62 -34.45 -0.82
CA GLU A 681 10.54 -34.54 -1.95
C GLU A 681 11.30 -33.22 -2.13
N LEU A 682 12.63 -33.29 -2.22
CA LEU A 682 13.51 -32.15 -2.47
C LEU A 682 14.32 -32.37 -3.76
N PRO A 683 14.66 -31.32 -4.52
CA PRO A 683 15.62 -31.46 -5.62
C PRO A 683 16.94 -32.04 -5.12
N VAL A 684 17.57 -32.93 -5.90
CA VAL A 684 18.88 -33.51 -5.54
C VAL A 684 19.95 -32.45 -5.29
N GLU A 685 19.85 -31.28 -5.94
CA GLU A 685 20.76 -30.15 -5.70
C GLU A 685 20.57 -29.54 -4.30
N VAL A 686 19.34 -29.53 -3.77
CA VAL A 686 19.05 -29.07 -2.40
C VAL A 686 19.49 -30.12 -1.38
N ASP A 687 19.30 -31.41 -1.68
CA ASP A 687 19.85 -32.51 -0.88
C ASP A 687 21.36 -32.38 -0.72
N GLU A 688 22.11 -32.16 -1.81
CA GLU A 688 23.56 -31.98 -1.77
C GLU A 688 23.97 -30.83 -0.82
N LEU A 689 23.28 -29.69 -0.87
CA LEU A 689 23.50 -28.56 0.05
C LEU A 689 23.18 -28.95 1.50
N LEU A 690 22.06 -29.64 1.71
CA LEU A 690 21.62 -30.08 3.03
C LEU A 690 22.62 -31.06 3.66
N GLN A 691 23.11 -32.05 2.90
CA GLN A 691 24.12 -32.98 3.37
C GLN A 691 25.44 -32.26 3.72
N ALA A 692 25.87 -31.29 2.90
CA ALA A 692 27.04 -30.48 3.21
C ALA A 692 26.89 -29.72 4.53
N ILE A 693 25.72 -29.15 4.81
CA ILE A 693 25.40 -28.49 6.08
C ILE A 693 25.45 -29.49 7.25
N LEU A 694 24.78 -30.64 7.12
CA LEU A 694 24.71 -31.65 8.18
C LEU A 694 26.08 -32.21 8.54
N ILE A 695 26.96 -32.42 7.57
CA ILE A 695 28.36 -32.81 7.79
C ILE A 695 29.07 -31.77 8.67
N GLN A 696 28.92 -30.48 8.36
CA GLN A 696 29.54 -29.42 9.18
C GLN A 696 28.94 -29.35 10.58
N LEU A 697 27.62 -29.56 10.75
CA LEU A 697 26.97 -29.54 12.05
C LEU A 697 27.40 -30.66 13.01
N GLN A 698 28.01 -31.74 12.50
CA GLN A 698 28.49 -32.85 13.34
C GLN A 698 29.77 -32.53 14.13
N ASP A 699 30.73 -31.81 13.53
CA ASP A 699 32.06 -31.59 14.15
C ASP A 699 32.81 -30.35 13.62
N TYR A 700 32.16 -29.18 13.60
CA TYR A 700 32.86 -27.93 13.30
C TYR A 700 33.57 -27.37 14.55
N LYS A 701 34.81 -26.90 14.38
CA LYS A 701 35.67 -26.43 15.48
C LYS A 701 35.46 -24.96 15.85
N THR A 702 35.10 -24.13 14.88
CA THR A 702 34.96 -22.66 15.02
C THR A 702 33.78 -22.18 14.18
N GLU A 703 33.06 -21.14 14.64
CA GLU A 703 31.91 -20.59 13.88
C GLU A 703 32.36 -20.08 12.50
N PHE A 704 33.55 -19.48 12.39
CA PHE A 704 34.14 -19.09 11.10
C PHE A 704 34.35 -20.29 10.17
N GLY A 705 34.92 -21.40 10.67
CA GLY A 705 35.16 -22.58 9.84
C GLY A 705 33.87 -23.24 9.35
N TYR A 706 32.83 -23.25 10.18
CA TYR A 706 31.48 -23.65 9.77
C TYR A 706 30.93 -22.73 8.68
N TRP A 707 30.98 -21.42 8.93
CA TRP A 707 30.45 -20.40 8.03
C TRP A 707 31.11 -20.49 6.66
N ASP A 708 32.43 -20.60 6.60
CA ASP A 708 33.17 -20.65 5.34
C ASP A 708 32.81 -21.90 4.51
N ALA A 709 32.75 -23.06 5.15
CA ALA A 709 32.38 -24.32 4.49
C ALA A 709 30.94 -24.32 3.97
N VAL A 710 29.99 -23.82 4.77
CA VAL A 710 28.57 -23.74 4.38
C VAL A 710 28.34 -22.67 3.32
N SER A 711 29.06 -21.54 3.39
CA SER A 711 29.02 -20.51 2.35
C SER A 711 29.53 -21.03 1.02
N ALA A 712 30.63 -21.78 1.00
CA ALA A 712 31.14 -22.42 -0.21
C ALA A 712 30.14 -23.45 -0.80
N ALA A 713 29.48 -24.24 0.06
CA ALA A 713 28.43 -25.17 -0.38
C ALA A 713 27.22 -24.44 -0.98
N ARG A 714 26.80 -23.32 -0.37
CA ARG A 714 25.72 -22.45 -0.88
C ARG A 714 26.06 -21.84 -2.24
N GLU A 715 27.30 -21.36 -2.42
CA GLU A 715 27.78 -20.83 -3.69
C GLU A 715 27.83 -21.90 -4.78
N ALA A 716 28.27 -23.11 -4.45
CA ALA A 716 28.26 -24.25 -5.37
C ALA A 716 26.83 -24.63 -5.78
N TYR A 717 25.89 -24.67 -4.82
CA TYR A 717 24.47 -24.89 -5.08
C TYR A 717 23.91 -23.85 -6.06
N ARG A 718 24.10 -22.55 -5.76
CA ARG A 718 23.61 -21.45 -6.62
C ARG A 718 24.18 -21.52 -8.03
N LYS A 719 25.47 -21.82 -8.17
CA LYS A 719 26.11 -21.99 -9.48
C LYS A 719 25.50 -23.16 -10.26
N LYS A 720 25.24 -24.29 -9.59
CA LYS A 720 24.63 -25.48 -10.20
C LYS A 720 23.19 -25.23 -10.63
N THR A 721 22.42 -24.47 -9.84
CA THR A 721 21.00 -24.23 -10.10
C THR A 721 20.71 -22.94 -10.87
N GLN A 722 21.74 -22.21 -11.30
CA GLN A 722 21.58 -20.88 -11.91
C GLN A 722 20.64 -20.90 -13.12
N MET A 723 20.69 -21.94 -13.94
CA MET A 723 19.88 -22.08 -15.17
C MET A 723 18.58 -22.87 -14.97
N GLY A 724 18.41 -23.53 -13.82
CA GLY A 724 17.32 -24.47 -13.54
C GLY A 724 17.83 -25.64 -12.69
N VAL A 725 17.04 -26.71 -12.56
CA VAL A 725 17.42 -27.92 -11.81
C VAL A 725 17.49 -29.13 -12.74
N SER A 726 18.09 -30.24 -12.31
CA SER A 726 18.07 -31.48 -13.09
C SER A 726 16.66 -32.05 -13.27
N GLY A 727 15.78 -31.87 -12.28
CA GLY A 727 14.46 -32.48 -12.21
C GLY A 727 14.41 -33.77 -11.39
N ASN A 728 15.55 -34.28 -10.94
CA ASN A 728 15.60 -35.42 -10.04
C ASN A 728 15.26 -35.01 -8.61
N LEU A 729 14.49 -35.83 -7.91
CA LEU A 729 14.06 -35.61 -6.54
C LEU A 729 14.67 -36.66 -5.60
N PHE A 730 14.94 -36.23 -4.37
CA PHE A 730 15.32 -37.07 -3.24
C PHE A 730 14.20 -37.01 -2.20
N GLU A 731 13.78 -38.19 -1.73
CA GLU A 731 12.68 -38.32 -0.77
C GLU A 731 13.20 -38.39 0.68
N TYR A 732 12.68 -37.53 1.54
CA TYR A 732 12.94 -37.53 2.97
C TYR A 732 11.73 -38.07 3.73
N SER A 733 11.95 -39.01 4.66
CA SER A 733 10.90 -39.41 5.59
C SER A 733 10.59 -38.28 6.59
N ALA A 734 9.38 -38.28 7.14
CA ALA A 734 9.01 -37.32 8.19
C ALA A 734 9.98 -37.36 9.38
N ALA A 735 10.45 -38.56 9.76
CA ALA A 735 11.37 -38.74 10.89
C ALA A 735 12.76 -38.15 10.61
N ASP A 736 13.30 -38.35 9.40
CA ASP A 736 14.58 -37.76 9.00
C ASP A 736 14.49 -36.24 8.97
N LEU A 737 13.42 -35.70 8.39
CA LEU A 737 13.16 -34.27 8.35
C LEU A 737 13.06 -33.67 9.77
N GLN A 738 12.34 -34.32 10.69
CA GLN A 738 12.24 -33.90 12.08
C GLN A 738 13.62 -33.82 12.76
N ALA A 739 14.48 -34.83 12.59
CA ALA A 739 15.82 -34.85 13.16
C ALA A 739 16.70 -33.71 12.63
N ILE A 740 16.59 -33.42 11.33
CA ILE A 740 17.29 -32.30 10.67
C ILE A 740 16.83 -30.96 11.25
N LEU A 741 15.51 -30.73 11.32
CA LEU A 741 14.92 -29.49 11.80
C LEU A 741 15.27 -29.21 13.27
N ILE A 742 15.28 -30.22 14.14
CA ILE A 742 15.75 -30.10 15.52
C ILE A 742 17.22 -29.67 15.56
N THR A 743 18.05 -30.22 14.69
CA THR A 743 19.48 -29.87 14.61
C THR A 743 19.66 -28.41 14.20
N PHE A 744 18.91 -27.95 13.20
CA PHE A 744 18.92 -26.55 12.78
C PHE A 744 18.46 -25.63 13.91
N ARG A 745 17.29 -25.92 14.49
CA ARG A 745 16.72 -25.14 15.60
C ARG A 745 17.70 -24.98 16.76
N ARG A 746 18.44 -26.04 17.12
CA ARG A 746 19.45 -26.01 18.18
C ARG A 746 20.61 -25.04 17.87
N LYS A 747 21.12 -25.02 16.62
CA LYS A 747 22.18 -24.08 16.24
C LYS A 747 21.68 -22.63 16.30
N LEU A 748 20.50 -22.35 15.74
CA LEU A 748 19.89 -21.01 15.75
C LEU A 748 19.65 -20.51 17.17
N SER A 749 19.08 -21.36 18.03
CA SER A 749 18.80 -21.03 19.44
C SER A 749 20.07 -20.64 20.19
N ARG A 750 21.20 -21.32 19.94
CA ARG A 750 22.48 -20.96 20.56
C ARG A 750 22.97 -19.59 20.11
N GLY A 751 22.85 -19.26 18.82
CA GLY A 751 23.20 -17.94 18.29
C GLY A 751 22.35 -16.82 18.89
N ILE A 752 21.03 -17.03 18.94
CA ILE A 752 20.07 -16.11 19.55
C ILE A 752 20.37 -15.86 21.02
N ASN A 753 20.54 -16.93 21.81
CA ASN A 753 20.78 -16.80 23.25
C ASN A 753 22.08 -16.01 23.51
N LYS A 754 23.14 -16.32 22.76
CA LYS A 754 24.40 -15.57 22.84
C LYS A 754 24.21 -14.09 22.52
N ALA A 755 23.52 -13.76 21.43
CA ALA A 755 23.26 -12.37 21.04
C ALA A 755 22.47 -11.58 22.10
N ILE A 756 21.46 -12.20 22.71
CA ILE A 756 20.63 -11.57 23.75
C ILE A 756 21.43 -11.39 25.05
N GLU A 757 22.18 -12.41 25.47
CA GLU A 757 23.01 -12.36 26.68
C GLU A 757 24.09 -11.27 26.58
N GLU A 758 24.78 -11.19 25.43
CA GLU A 758 25.81 -10.17 25.17
C GLU A 758 25.24 -8.75 25.09
N ASN A 759 23.94 -8.59 24.82
CA ASN A 759 23.26 -7.30 24.67
C ASN A 759 22.41 -6.91 25.89
N GLY A 760 22.77 -7.39 27.09
CA GLY A 760 22.09 -7.00 28.33
C GLY A 760 20.65 -7.49 28.43
N GLY A 761 20.30 -8.54 27.69
CA GLY A 761 18.99 -9.18 27.74
C GLY A 761 17.91 -8.52 26.89
N ILE A 762 18.22 -7.51 26.08
CA ILE A 762 17.33 -7.01 25.03
C ILE A 762 17.83 -7.56 23.69
N PRO A 763 16.98 -8.18 22.86
CA PRO A 763 17.41 -8.67 21.56
C PRO A 763 18.00 -7.54 20.69
N PRO A 764 19.28 -7.66 20.26
CA PRO A 764 19.81 -6.75 19.25
C PRO A 764 19.13 -7.05 17.91
N THR A 765 19.24 -6.10 16.98
CA THR A 765 18.57 -6.24 15.67
C THR A 765 19.58 -6.51 14.56
N TYR A 766 20.62 -5.68 14.47
CA TYR A 766 21.54 -5.69 13.35
C TYR A 766 22.98 -5.74 13.83
N PHE A 767 23.81 -6.44 13.06
CA PHE A 767 25.25 -6.50 13.24
C PHE A 767 25.96 -6.06 11.96
N TYR A 768 27.18 -5.60 12.09
CA TYR A 768 28.12 -5.45 10.97
C TYR A 768 29.49 -5.97 11.36
N TYR A 769 30.34 -6.28 10.38
CA TYR A 769 31.60 -6.96 10.65
C TYR A 769 32.77 -6.25 10.00
N ASP A 770 33.83 -6.06 10.78
CA ASP A 770 35.13 -5.67 10.25
C ASP A 770 35.88 -6.94 9.87
N LEU A 771 36.30 -7.04 8.61
CA LEU A 771 37.21 -8.11 8.18
C LEU A 771 38.64 -7.73 8.59
N VAL A 772 39.10 -8.31 9.70
CA VAL A 772 40.36 -7.93 10.37
C VAL A 772 41.56 -8.74 9.89
N ASP A 773 41.34 -9.93 9.31
CA ASP A 773 42.35 -10.70 8.60
C ASP A 773 41.77 -11.26 7.29
N TYR A 774 42.57 -11.17 6.21
CA TYR A 774 42.20 -11.59 4.87
C TYR A 774 43.43 -11.76 3.97
N GLU A 775 43.28 -12.51 2.89
CA GLU A 775 44.31 -12.67 1.87
C GLU A 775 43.85 -12.16 0.50
N PRO A 776 44.71 -11.41 -0.22
CA PRO A 776 44.51 -11.16 -1.65
C PRO A 776 44.39 -12.47 -2.43
N THR A 777 43.41 -12.56 -3.32
CA THR A 777 43.27 -13.73 -4.20
C THR A 777 44.19 -13.66 -5.43
N GLY A 778 44.74 -12.48 -5.72
CA GLY A 778 45.45 -12.18 -6.97
C GLY A 778 44.56 -11.80 -8.15
N ASN A 779 43.23 -11.86 -7.99
CA ASN A 779 42.25 -11.45 -9.00
C ASN A 779 41.73 -10.02 -8.72
N LYS A 780 41.11 -9.42 -9.73
CA LYS A 780 40.51 -8.09 -9.64
C LYS A 780 39.06 -8.10 -10.13
N ASP A 781 38.25 -7.21 -9.58
CA ASP A 781 36.91 -6.92 -10.09
C ASP A 781 36.97 -6.08 -11.39
N ASP A 782 35.80 -5.85 -11.99
CA ASP A 782 35.66 -5.06 -13.23
C ASP A 782 36.13 -3.60 -13.10
N GLN A 783 36.25 -3.09 -11.86
CA GLN A 783 36.74 -1.75 -11.55
C GLN A 783 38.22 -1.72 -11.17
N GLY A 784 38.90 -2.87 -11.20
CA GLY A 784 40.32 -3.02 -10.91
C GLY A 784 40.68 -3.12 -9.41
N ASN A 785 39.69 -3.25 -8.52
CA ASN A 785 39.90 -3.50 -7.10
C ASN A 785 40.35 -4.94 -6.88
N GLU A 786 41.31 -5.15 -5.97
CA GLU A 786 41.77 -6.50 -5.62
C GLU A 786 40.69 -7.26 -4.84
N THR A 787 40.41 -8.49 -5.26
CA THR A 787 39.48 -9.38 -4.56
C THR A 787 40.19 -10.09 -3.42
N ILE A 788 39.46 -10.39 -2.35
CA ILE A 788 40.02 -10.91 -1.09
C ILE A 788 39.26 -12.12 -0.56
N SER A 789 40.00 -13.02 0.09
CA SER A 789 39.45 -14.15 0.84
C SER A 789 39.51 -13.85 2.35
N PRO A 790 38.38 -13.96 3.05
CA PRO A 790 38.32 -13.64 4.48
C PRO A 790 39.03 -14.70 5.32
N ARG A 791 39.60 -14.30 6.46
CA ARG A 791 40.21 -15.21 7.46
C ARG A 791 39.68 -14.98 8.87
N GLU A 792 39.39 -13.74 9.22
CA GLU A 792 38.85 -13.41 10.54
C GLU A 792 37.95 -12.16 10.49
N PHE A 793 36.77 -12.26 11.10
CA PHE A 793 35.82 -11.16 11.28
C PHE A 793 35.74 -10.75 12.74
N LYS A 794 35.61 -9.44 12.97
CA LYS A 794 35.21 -8.85 14.25
C LYS A 794 33.79 -8.32 14.14
N GLN A 795 32.88 -8.83 14.98
CA GLN A 795 31.50 -8.36 15.05
C GLN A 795 31.40 -6.99 15.75
N ASN A 796 30.51 -6.15 15.25
CA ASN A 796 30.03 -4.94 15.91
C ASN A 796 28.48 -4.98 15.97
N THR A 797 27.92 -4.73 17.14
CA THR A 797 26.46 -4.70 17.37
C THR A 797 25.97 -3.25 17.25
N LEU A 798 24.94 -3.02 16.44
CA LEU A 798 24.34 -1.69 16.36
C LEU A 798 23.53 -1.33 17.62
N PRO A 799 23.30 -0.03 17.89
CA PRO A 799 22.32 0.41 18.88
C PRO A 799 20.96 -0.26 18.66
N LEU A 800 20.16 -0.35 19.73
CA LEU A 800 18.88 -1.06 19.69
C LEU A 800 17.95 -0.53 18.60
N TYR A 801 17.26 -1.43 17.90
CA TYR A 801 16.09 -1.12 17.08
C TYR A 801 14.89 -1.86 17.65
N LEU A 802 13.70 -1.26 17.57
CA LEU A 802 12.46 -1.85 18.07
C LEU A 802 12.13 -3.19 17.39
N GLU A 803 12.59 -3.39 16.15
CA GLU A 803 12.37 -4.64 15.39
C GLU A 803 12.90 -5.90 16.09
N GLY A 804 14.05 -5.82 16.77
CA GLY A 804 14.64 -6.97 17.47
C GLY A 804 13.68 -7.54 18.53
N PRO A 805 13.25 -6.73 19.52
CA PRO A 805 12.22 -7.12 20.49
C PRO A 805 10.92 -7.59 19.86
N VAL A 806 10.42 -6.91 18.81
CA VAL A 806 9.19 -7.30 18.08
C VAL A 806 9.30 -8.72 17.57
N ARG A 807 10.37 -9.04 16.84
CA ARG A 807 10.53 -10.33 16.17
C ARG A 807 10.85 -11.44 17.15
N TYR A 808 11.56 -11.13 18.23
CA TYR A 808 11.82 -12.08 19.31
C TYR A 808 10.56 -12.47 20.08
N MET A 809 9.63 -11.53 20.33
CA MET A 809 8.37 -11.83 21.03
C MET A 809 7.54 -12.92 20.34
N LYS A 810 7.65 -13.07 19.02
CA LYS A 810 6.97 -14.13 18.26
C LYS A 810 7.43 -15.56 18.61
N LEU A 811 8.58 -15.70 19.27
CA LEU A 811 9.13 -16.99 19.72
C LEU A 811 8.79 -17.30 21.19
N LEU A 812 8.26 -16.33 21.93
CA LEU A 812 7.98 -16.49 23.34
C LEU A 812 6.65 -17.21 23.53
N GLU A 813 6.67 -18.30 24.29
CA GLU A 813 5.46 -19.07 24.64
C GLU A 813 4.83 -18.53 25.94
N GLU A 814 5.66 -18.07 26.88
CA GLU A 814 5.22 -17.67 28.20
C GLU A 814 4.94 -16.16 28.32
N LYS A 815 3.74 -15.81 28.79
CA LYS A 815 3.30 -14.42 29.00
C LYS A 815 4.27 -13.64 29.92
N SER A 816 4.91 -14.29 30.88
CA SER A 816 5.88 -13.66 31.78
C SER A 816 7.15 -13.19 31.06
N GLU A 817 7.63 -13.94 30.07
CA GLU A 817 8.83 -13.59 29.30
C GLU A 817 8.54 -12.39 28.39
N ALA A 818 7.39 -12.40 27.71
CA ALA A 818 6.95 -11.25 26.91
C ALA A 818 6.80 -9.98 27.77
N LYS A 819 6.26 -10.12 28.99
CA LYS A 819 6.15 -9.01 29.94
C LYS A 819 7.50 -8.47 30.41
N GLU A 820 8.50 -9.34 30.54
CA GLU A 820 9.86 -8.93 30.85
C GLU A 820 10.49 -8.13 29.70
N ILE A 821 10.36 -8.59 28.45
CA ILE A 821 10.81 -7.83 27.28
C ILE A 821 10.08 -6.48 27.20
N TYR A 822 8.76 -6.45 27.40
CA TYR A 822 8.00 -5.19 27.48
C TYR A 822 8.58 -4.22 28.52
N SER A 823 8.85 -4.74 29.72
CA SER A 823 9.40 -3.93 30.81
C SER A 823 10.79 -3.38 30.48
N ARG A 824 11.66 -4.19 29.86
CA ARG A 824 13.01 -3.80 29.44
C ARG A 824 12.98 -2.76 28.32
N VAL A 825 12.14 -2.94 27.29
CA VAL A 825 11.97 -1.96 26.20
C VAL A 825 11.48 -0.62 26.74
N ARG A 826 10.51 -0.62 27.66
CA ARG A 826 10.00 0.61 28.29
C ARG A 826 11.03 1.32 29.18
N GLN A 827 12.03 0.60 29.66
CA GLN A 827 13.13 1.14 30.44
C GLN A 827 14.31 1.63 29.59
N SER A 828 14.42 1.16 28.34
CA SER A 828 15.50 1.52 27.41
C SER A 828 15.27 2.87 26.72
N ALA A 829 16.24 3.28 25.91
CA ALA A 829 16.17 4.49 25.09
C ALA A 829 15.17 4.40 23.93
N LEU A 830 14.66 3.20 23.62
CA LEU A 830 13.57 3.03 22.65
C LEU A 830 12.26 3.66 23.12
N TYR A 831 12.07 3.93 24.42
CA TYR A 831 10.85 4.53 24.92
C TYR A 831 10.96 6.06 25.02
N ASP A 832 10.18 6.76 24.19
CA ASP A 832 10.04 8.20 24.24
C ASP A 832 9.22 8.61 25.47
N ARG A 833 9.89 9.07 26.53
CA ARG A 833 9.22 9.43 27.79
C ARG A 833 8.29 10.63 27.68
N LYS A 834 8.56 11.57 26.78
CA LYS A 834 7.74 12.78 26.59
C LYS A 834 6.42 12.41 25.94
N LEU A 835 6.48 11.60 24.87
CA LEU A 835 5.32 11.24 24.07
C LEU A 835 4.62 9.96 24.55
N LYS A 836 5.30 9.15 25.39
CA LYS A 836 4.85 7.82 25.85
C LYS A 836 4.65 6.86 24.67
N MET A 837 5.61 6.85 23.76
CA MET A 837 5.58 6.06 22.52
C MET A 837 6.94 5.41 22.28
N TYR A 838 7.04 4.54 21.28
CA TYR A 838 8.26 3.78 20.98
C TYR A 838 8.98 4.36 19.76
N ARG A 839 10.25 4.73 19.95
CA ARG A 839 11.15 5.12 18.88
C ARG A 839 11.57 3.89 18.07
N LEU A 840 11.87 4.10 16.80
CA LEU A 840 12.34 3.05 15.91
C LEU A 840 13.68 2.47 16.36
N ASN A 841 14.59 3.35 16.80
CA ASN A 841 15.94 3.00 17.22
C ASN A 841 16.47 3.93 18.31
N ASP A 842 17.49 3.44 19.01
CA ASP A 842 18.35 4.21 19.91
C ASP A 842 19.34 5.07 19.10
N SER A 843 20.01 6.00 19.77
CA SER A 843 20.80 7.02 19.11
C SER A 843 21.97 6.45 18.31
N LEU A 844 22.02 6.83 17.04
CA LEU A 844 23.10 6.47 16.13
C LEU A 844 24.28 7.43 16.23
N ILE A 845 24.33 8.34 17.22
CA ILE A 845 25.31 9.44 17.26
C ILE A 845 26.78 8.96 17.19
N ASN A 846 27.06 7.79 17.76
CA ASN A 846 28.40 7.18 17.78
C ASN A 846 28.69 6.25 16.59
N GLU A 847 27.71 6.02 15.71
CA GLU A 847 27.87 5.16 14.54
C GLU A 847 28.47 5.90 13.34
N THR A 848 29.11 5.13 12.46
CA THR A 848 29.65 5.61 11.18
C THR A 848 28.54 5.90 10.16
N PHE A 849 28.78 6.82 9.22
CA PHE A 849 27.89 7.02 8.07
C PHE A 849 27.86 5.82 7.11
N GLU A 850 28.83 4.90 7.21
CA GLU A 850 28.89 3.70 6.38
C GLU A 850 27.72 2.73 6.62
N ILE A 851 26.97 2.85 7.74
CA ILE A 851 25.81 2.00 8.00
C ILE A 851 24.61 2.31 7.09
N GLY A 852 24.55 3.53 6.54
CA GLY A 852 23.47 3.97 5.65
C GLY A 852 22.87 5.33 5.99
N ARG A 853 21.88 5.73 5.21
CA ARG A 853 21.23 7.05 5.30
C ARG A 853 20.51 7.33 6.62
N ALA A 854 20.14 6.30 7.39
CA ALA A 854 19.56 6.46 8.73
C ALA A 854 20.43 7.37 9.61
N LYS A 855 21.75 7.15 9.61
CA LYS A 855 22.70 7.98 10.35
C LYS A 855 22.72 9.46 9.92
N ALA A 856 22.40 9.74 8.65
CA ALA A 856 22.40 11.09 8.09
C ALA A 856 21.12 11.87 8.41
N PHE A 857 20.02 11.18 8.73
CA PHE A 857 18.79 11.84 9.13
C PHE A 857 18.93 12.46 10.52
N SER A 858 18.26 13.60 10.72
CA SER A 858 18.19 14.21 12.06
C SER A 858 17.46 13.26 13.02
N PRO A 859 17.89 13.15 14.29
CA PRO A 859 17.16 12.38 15.29
C PRO A 859 15.69 12.79 15.36
N GLY A 860 14.79 11.82 15.48
CA GLY A 860 13.34 12.03 15.45
C GLY A 860 12.74 12.22 14.05
N TRP A 861 13.55 12.18 12.98
CA TRP A 861 13.10 12.37 11.60
C TRP A 861 13.34 11.13 10.74
N LEU A 862 12.36 10.77 9.90
CA LEU A 862 12.40 9.58 9.05
C LEU A 862 12.80 8.33 9.87
N GLU A 863 13.64 7.42 9.37
CA GLU A 863 14.02 6.19 10.07
C GLU A 863 15.13 6.37 11.13
N ASN A 864 15.37 7.58 11.66
CA ASN A 864 16.33 7.80 12.76
C ASN A 864 15.66 8.35 14.02
N GLU A 865 15.55 7.52 15.06
CA GLU A 865 14.99 7.85 16.38
C GLU A 865 13.53 8.39 16.35
N SER A 866 12.84 8.36 15.20
CA SER A 866 11.43 8.76 15.10
C SER A 866 10.50 7.70 15.69
N ILE A 867 9.22 8.03 15.84
CA ILE A 867 8.19 7.03 16.16
C ILE A 867 7.62 6.53 14.84
N TRP A 868 8.19 5.43 14.32
CA TRP A 868 7.74 4.85 13.07
C TRP A 868 6.51 3.97 13.31
N LEU A 869 5.32 4.44 12.90
CA LEU A 869 4.05 3.83 13.30
C LEU A 869 3.94 2.36 12.86
N HIS A 870 4.51 1.99 11.71
CA HIS A 870 4.49 0.60 11.27
C HIS A 870 5.20 -0.34 12.26
N MET A 871 6.41 -0.01 12.69
CA MET A 871 7.15 -0.85 13.65
C MET A 871 6.56 -0.74 15.06
N SER A 872 6.08 0.44 15.45
CA SER A 872 5.35 0.61 16.71
C SER A 872 4.09 -0.25 16.75
N PHE A 873 3.34 -0.36 15.65
CA PHE A 873 2.14 -1.20 15.60
C PHE A 873 2.48 -2.68 15.55
N LYS A 874 3.59 -3.08 14.92
CA LYS A 874 4.10 -4.45 15.08
C LYS A 874 4.40 -4.78 16.54
N TYR A 875 4.99 -3.85 17.28
CA TYR A 875 5.23 -4.03 18.70
C TYR A 875 3.94 -4.20 19.50
N LEU A 876 2.95 -3.32 19.27
CA LEU A 876 1.64 -3.46 19.90
C LEU A 876 0.94 -4.77 19.53
N LEU A 877 1.03 -5.21 18.26
CA LEU A 877 0.49 -6.47 17.79
C LEU A 877 1.08 -7.66 18.55
N GLU A 878 2.39 -7.66 18.80
CA GLU A 878 3.03 -8.75 19.55
C GLU A 878 2.70 -8.71 21.05
N LEU A 879 2.49 -7.52 21.66
CA LEU A 879 1.92 -7.44 23.02
C LEU A 879 0.53 -8.09 23.08
N LEU A 880 -0.31 -7.83 22.07
CA LEU A 880 -1.65 -8.39 21.97
C LEU A 880 -1.62 -9.92 21.77
N LYS A 881 -0.76 -10.42 20.87
CA LYS A 881 -0.57 -11.86 20.64
C LYS A 881 -0.03 -12.59 21.86
N ALA A 882 0.84 -11.95 22.65
CA ALA A 882 1.35 -12.48 23.91
C ALA A 882 0.33 -12.45 25.08
N GLY A 883 -0.89 -11.94 24.85
CA GLY A 883 -1.94 -11.85 25.86
C GLY A 883 -1.68 -10.78 26.93
N LEU A 884 -0.81 -9.80 26.66
CA LEU A 884 -0.54 -8.64 27.52
C LEU A 884 -1.62 -7.55 27.30
N TYR A 885 -2.89 -7.90 27.49
CA TYR A 885 -4.02 -7.04 27.17
C TYR A 885 -4.01 -5.70 27.93
N ASP A 886 -3.73 -5.72 29.23
CA ASP A 886 -3.66 -4.50 30.05
C ASP A 886 -2.57 -3.55 29.53
N GLU A 887 -1.37 -4.09 29.26
CA GLU A 887 -0.27 -3.32 28.69
C GLU A 887 -0.62 -2.80 27.29
N PHE A 888 -1.18 -3.65 26.41
CA PHE A 888 -1.59 -3.28 25.07
C PHE A 888 -2.58 -2.10 25.06
N PHE A 889 -3.71 -2.21 25.78
CA PHE A 889 -4.74 -1.18 25.78
C PHE A 889 -4.28 0.11 26.44
N LYS A 890 -3.36 0.03 27.40
CA LYS A 890 -2.71 1.21 27.97
C LYS A 890 -1.83 1.94 26.94
N GLU A 891 -1.00 1.22 26.19
CA GLU A 891 -0.13 1.82 25.18
C GLU A 891 -0.92 2.32 23.97
N MET A 892 -2.03 1.66 23.61
CA MET A 892 -2.93 2.07 22.52
C MET A 892 -3.38 3.54 22.64
N LEU A 893 -3.68 4.00 23.86
CA LEU A 893 -4.18 5.36 24.12
C LEU A 893 -3.21 6.48 23.74
N SER A 894 -1.90 6.22 23.71
CA SER A 894 -0.89 7.19 23.26
C SER A 894 -0.33 6.87 21.87
N ASN A 895 -0.51 5.65 21.38
CA ASN A 895 0.16 5.19 20.17
C ASN A 895 -0.75 5.13 18.93
N MET A 896 -2.09 5.14 19.08
CA MET A 896 -3.01 5.07 17.93
C MET A 896 -3.70 6.41 17.63
N PRO A 897 -3.80 6.83 16.34
CA PRO A 897 -4.37 8.11 15.95
C PRO A 897 -5.73 8.46 16.57
N PRO A 898 -6.71 7.55 16.71
CA PRO A 898 -8.03 7.88 17.30
C PRO A 898 -7.99 8.43 18.72
N TYR A 899 -6.91 8.20 19.46
CA TYR A 899 -6.75 8.61 20.85
C TYR A 899 -5.73 9.76 21.04
N MET A 900 -5.08 10.20 19.96
CA MET A 900 -4.08 11.27 20.00
C MET A 900 -4.73 12.65 20.13
N ASP A 901 -3.96 13.62 20.64
CA ASP A 901 -4.34 15.03 20.57
C ASP A 901 -4.20 15.54 19.14
N SER A 902 -5.32 15.91 18.50
CA SER A 902 -5.34 16.39 17.11
C SER A 902 -4.53 17.67 16.89
N SER A 903 -4.35 18.50 17.91
CA SER A 903 -3.51 19.69 17.83
C SER A 903 -2.01 19.37 17.77
N ILE A 904 -1.62 18.23 18.36
CA ILE A 904 -0.25 17.72 18.33
C ILE A 904 -0.03 16.87 17.08
N TYR A 905 -0.92 15.92 16.79
CA TYR A 905 -0.84 15.03 15.62
C TYR A 905 -0.85 15.81 14.29
N GLY A 906 -1.62 16.92 14.25
CA GLY A 906 -1.58 17.90 13.17
C GLY A 906 -2.31 17.48 11.89
N ARG A 907 -3.05 16.37 11.91
CA ARG A 907 -3.82 15.80 10.79
C ARG A 907 -5.13 15.18 11.29
N SER A 908 -5.92 14.60 10.38
CA SER A 908 -7.13 13.84 10.75
C SER A 908 -6.80 12.66 11.66
N LEU A 909 -7.51 12.50 12.78
CA LEU A 909 -7.36 11.34 13.68
C LEU A 909 -7.86 10.02 13.05
N THR A 910 -8.50 10.08 11.89
CA THR A 910 -8.97 8.91 11.14
C THR A 910 -7.97 8.42 10.09
N GLU A 911 -6.86 9.13 9.88
CA GLU A 911 -5.86 8.79 8.87
C GLU A 911 -4.53 8.39 9.53
N ASN A 912 -3.90 7.34 9.00
CA ASN A 912 -2.56 6.94 9.42
C ASN A 912 -1.47 7.93 8.96
N SER A 913 -0.33 7.88 9.64
CA SER A 913 0.95 8.47 9.21
C SER A 913 2.00 7.37 9.11
N SER A 914 3.08 7.55 8.35
CA SER A 914 4.21 6.60 8.41
C SER A 914 5.03 6.78 9.69
N PHE A 915 5.28 8.02 10.10
CA PHE A 915 6.01 8.29 11.34
C PHE A 915 5.52 9.56 12.04
N LEU A 916 5.79 9.62 13.35
CA LEU A 916 5.68 10.83 14.14
C LEU A 916 7.07 11.32 14.55
N VAL A 917 7.23 12.63 14.63
CA VAL A 917 8.48 13.23 15.11
C VAL A 917 8.62 12.97 16.61
N SER A 918 9.69 12.27 17.01
CA SER A 918 9.91 11.94 18.42
C SER A 918 10.46 13.14 19.21
N SER A 919 10.62 12.97 20.52
CA SER A 919 11.26 13.99 21.35
C SER A 919 12.78 14.09 21.23
N ALA A 920 13.41 13.24 20.42
CA ALA A 920 14.82 13.35 20.07
C ALA A 920 15.09 14.52 19.10
N HIS A 921 14.07 14.96 18.36
CA HIS A 921 14.22 16.00 17.37
C HIS A 921 14.60 17.34 18.04
N PRO A 922 15.47 18.15 17.40
CA PRO A 922 15.90 19.43 17.98
C PRO A 922 14.80 20.50 18.02
N ASP A 923 13.77 20.37 17.17
CA ASP A 923 12.62 21.29 17.13
C ASP A 923 11.43 20.78 17.98
N PRO A 924 11.21 21.32 19.20
CA PRO A 924 10.13 20.88 20.08
C PRO A 924 8.73 21.24 19.58
N SER A 925 8.60 22.16 18.62
CA SER A 925 7.30 22.60 18.10
C SER A 925 6.61 21.53 17.25
N ILE A 926 7.35 20.51 16.84
CA ILE A 926 6.85 19.47 15.94
C ILE A 926 6.81 18.08 16.57
N HIS A 927 7.15 17.92 17.86
CA HIS A 927 7.13 16.62 18.56
C HIS A 927 5.71 16.06 18.61
N GLY A 928 5.52 14.82 18.16
CA GLY A 928 4.20 14.17 17.98
C GLY A 928 3.56 14.46 16.60
N ALA A 929 4.16 15.35 15.82
CA ALA A 929 3.93 15.64 14.40
C ALA A 929 3.76 14.39 13.51
N GLY A 930 2.56 14.11 12.98
CA GLY A 930 2.37 13.09 11.95
C GLY A 930 2.88 13.50 10.57
N PHE A 931 3.56 12.57 9.90
CA PHE A 931 4.13 12.74 8.56
C PHE A 931 3.85 11.55 7.66
N VAL A 932 3.73 11.85 6.36
CA VAL A 932 3.69 10.86 5.29
C VAL A 932 2.40 10.05 5.37
N ALA A 933 1.34 10.59 4.77
CA ALA A 933 -0.05 10.18 5.02
C ALA A 933 -0.40 8.75 4.54
N ARG A 934 -1.32 8.13 5.28
CA ARG A 934 -2.23 7.02 4.93
C ARG A 934 -1.60 5.70 4.50
N LEU A 935 -0.92 5.65 3.35
CA LEU A 935 -0.41 4.41 2.72
C LEU A 935 0.83 3.84 3.43
N SER A 936 0.67 3.51 4.70
CA SER A 936 1.68 3.01 5.62
C SER A 936 1.46 1.53 5.90
N GLY A 937 2.51 0.82 6.31
CA GLY A 937 2.37 -0.59 6.73
C GLY A 937 1.61 -0.74 8.04
N SER A 938 1.42 0.38 8.79
CA SER A 938 0.58 0.41 9.98
C SER A 938 -0.87 0.01 9.70
N THR A 939 -1.35 0.13 8.45
CA THR A 939 -2.72 -0.28 8.10
C THR A 939 -2.91 -1.79 8.27
N ALA A 940 -2.01 -2.60 7.71
CA ALA A 940 -2.04 -4.05 7.83
C ALA A 940 -1.95 -4.51 9.30
N GLU A 941 -1.03 -3.92 10.08
CA GLU A 941 -0.88 -4.32 11.49
C GLU A 941 -2.10 -3.91 12.34
N PHE A 942 -2.74 -2.77 12.04
CA PHE A 942 -3.98 -2.38 12.70
C PHE A 942 -5.10 -3.38 12.43
N LEU A 943 -5.27 -3.81 11.17
CA LEU A 943 -6.28 -4.80 10.82
C LEU A 943 -6.04 -6.13 11.54
N SER A 944 -4.79 -6.59 11.61
CA SER A 944 -4.44 -7.78 12.40
C SER A 944 -4.78 -7.59 13.90
N MET A 945 -4.45 -6.43 14.49
CA MET A 945 -4.81 -6.14 15.88
C MET A 945 -6.33 -6.13 16.09
N MET A 946 -7.07 -5.50 15.18
CA MET A 946 -8.52 -5.40 15.21
C MET A 946 -9.18 -6.77 15.18
N LEU A 947 -8.77 -7.63 14.25
CA LEU A 947 -9.24 -9.00 14.17
C LEU A 947 -8.92 -9.78 15.46
N LEU A 948 -7.70 -9.63 16.00
CA LEU A 948 -7.31 -10.35 17.22
C LEU A 948 -8.15 -9.99 18.44
N PHE A 949 -8.39 -8.70 18.71
CA PHE A 949 -9.18 -8.34 19.89
C PHE A 949 -10.69 -8.50 19.67
N LEU A 950 -11.19 -8.42 18.44
CA LEU A 950 -12.62 -8.65 18.14
C LEU A 950 -12.95 -10.15 18.09
N VAL A 951 -12.15 -10.93 17.40
CA VAL A 951 -12.45 -12.34 17.04
C VAL A 951 -11.61 -13.32 17.84
N GLY A 952 -10.32 -13.04 18.04
CA GLY A 952 -9.34 -13.96 18.61
C GLY A 952 -8.43 -14.60 17.54
N PRO A 953 -7.33 -15.28 17.94
CA PRO A 953 -6.27 -15.73 17.02
C PRO A 953 -6.64 -16.91 16.11
N ASN A 954 -7.44 -17.87 16.61
CA ASN A 954 -7.85 -19.06 15.85
C ASN A 954 -9.36 -19.25 16.04
N PRO A 955 -10.20 -18.49 15.31
CA PRO A 955 -11.64 -18.59 15.44
C PRO A 955 -12.14 -19.96 15.00
N PHE A 956 -11.57 -20.53 13.94
CA PHE A 956 -11.90 -21.89 13.51
C PHE A 956 -10.89 -22.89 14.07
N ILE A 957 -11.41 -24.03 14.53
CA ILE A 957 -10.61 -25.14 15.08
C ILE A 957 -11.19 -26.45 14.55
N VAL A 958 -10.34 -27.47 14.39
CA VAL A 958 -10.78 -28.85 14.13
C VAL A 958 -10.72 -29.60 15.45
N ASP A 959 -11.86 -30.12 15.91
CA ASP A 959 -11.94 -30.88 17.16
C ASP A 959 -11.43 -32.32 17.02
N GLU A 960 -11.50 -33.10 18.10
CA GLU A 960 -11.07 -34.50 18.12
C GLU A 960 -11.88 -35.40 17.17
N GLN A 961 -13.13 -35.01 16.87
CA GLN A 961 -14.02 -35.70 15.95
C GLN A 961 -13.76 -35.32 14.48
N LYS A 962 -12.79 -34.43 14.23
CA LYS A 962 -12.48 -33.83 12.92
C LYS A 962 -13.57 -32.90 12.39
N ASP A 963 -14.47 -32.45 13.26
CA ASP A 963 -15.48 -31.46 12.91
C ASP A 963 -14.91 -30.05 13.04
N LEU A 964 -15.35 -29.16 12.15
CA LEU A 964 -15.02 -27.75 12.20
C LEU A 964 -15.86 -27.07 13.28
N ILE A 965 -15.23 -26.36 14.20
CA ILE A 965 -15.90 -25.53 15.21
C ILE A 965 -15.46 -24.07 15.07
N LEU A 966 -16.35 -23.14 15.44
CA LEU A 966 -16.09 -21.71 15.48
C LEU A 966 -16.24 -21.20 16.92
N ALA A 967 -15.22 -20.51 17.44
CA ALA A 967 -15.21 -19.95 18.79
C ALA A 967 -14.66 -18.52 18.80
N PHE A 968 -15.49 -17.56 19.19
CA PHE A 968 -15.04 -16.18 19.40
C PHE A 968 -14.33 -16.06 20.75
N LYS A 969 -13.17 -15.39 20.75
CA LYS A 969 -12.37 -15.12 21.95
C LYS A 969 -12.04 -13.62 22.04
N PRO A 970 -13.06 -12.76 22.25
CA PRO A 970 -12.84 -11.32 22.28
C PRO A 970 -11.97 -10.90 23.46
N ALA A 971 -11.07 -9.94 23.24
CA ALA A 971 -10.24 -9.32 24.26
C ALA A 971 -10.42 -7.81 24.22
N LEU A 972 -11.59 -7.33 24.65
CA LEU A 972 -12.05 -5.95 24.57
C LEU A 972 -12.18 -5.34 25.97
N PRO A 973 -11.70 -4.11 26.19
CA PRO A 973 -12.03 -3.34 27.39
C PRO A 973 -13.53 -3.03 27.45
N GLY A 974 -14.07 -2.89 28.65
CA GLY A 974 -15.47 -2.51 28.87
C GLY A 974 -15.88 -1.21 28.17
N ASP A 975 -14.95 -0.26 28.04
CA ASP A 975 -15.18 1.05 27.42
C ASP A 975 -15.25 1.02 25.89
N PHE A 976 -14.98 -0.11 25.24
CA PHE A 976 -15.23 -0.27 23.81
C PHE A 976 -16.72 -0.48 23.49
N PHE A 977 -17.52 -0.91 24.47
CA PHE A 977 -18.96 -1.06 24.31
C PHE A 977 -19.65 0.29 24.50
N ASP A 978 -20.73 0.50 23.74
CA ASP A 978 -21.60 1.67 23.86
C ASP A 978 -22.32 1.75 25.24
N GLU A 979 -23.13 2.79 25.43
CA GLU A 979 -23.84 3.01 26.71
C GLU A 979 -24.82 1.86 27.04
N GLU A 980 -25.33 1.16 26.02
CA GLU A 980 -26.18 -0.02 26.12
C GLU A 980 -25.39 -1.33 26.33
N GLY A 981 -24.06 -1.27 26.34
CA GLY A 981 -23.20 -2.44 26.49
C GLY A 981 -23.12 -3.29 25.22
N THR A 982 -23.23 -2.67 24.04
CA THR A 982 -23.21 -3.32 22.73
C THR A 982 -21.97 -2.91 21.93
N LEU A 983 -21.45 -3.85 21.13
CA LEU A 983 -20.44 -3.62 20.10
C LEU A 983 -20.78 -4.49 18.89
N SER A 984 -20.70 -3.96 17.68
CA SER A 984 -20.95 -4.74 16.45
C SER A 984 -19.81 -4.62 15.45
N PHE A 985 -19.57 -5.67 14.67
CA PHE A 985 -18.55 -5.68 13.62
C PHE A 985 -18.89 -6.67 12.50
N LYS A 986 -18.22 -6.52 11.36
CA LYS A 986 -18.30 -7.45 10.23
C LYS A 986 -17.25 -8.57 10.39
N PHE A 987 -17.68 -9.83 10.39
CA PHE A 987 -16.82 -11.01 10.39
C PHE A 987 -16.86 -11.70 9.02
N LEU A 988 -15.70 -12.12 8.50
CA LEU A 988 -15.57 -12.74 7.18
C LEU A 988 -16.11 -11.86 6.02
N GLY A 989 -16.13 -10.55 6.23
CA GLY A 989 -16.70 -9.56 5.30
C GLY A 989 -18.22 -9.61 5.11
N GLN A 990 -18.91 -10.63 5.64
CA GLN A 990 -20.32 -10.90 5.30
C GLN A 990 -21.24 -11.17 6.51
N CYS A 991 -20.70 -11.52 7.67
CA CYS A 991 -21.48 -11.86 8.86
C CYS A 991 -21.48 -10.71 9.88
N ASP A 992 -22.65 -10.16 10.22
CA ASP A 992 -22.79 -9.15 11.27
C ASP A 992 -22.75 -9.82 12.66
N VAL A 993 -21.70 -9.56 13.42
CA VAL A 993 -21.55 -10.07 14.79
C VAL A 993 -21.81 -8.94 15.78
N THR A 994 -22.72 -9.16 16.72
CA THR A 994 -23.01 -8.22 17.82
C THR A 994 -22.69 -8.85 19.16
N TYR A 995 -21.78 -8.24 19.92
CA TYR A 995 -21.50 -8.57 21.31
C TYR A 995 -22.40 -7.75 22.24
N ILE A 996 -22.99 -8.43 23.22
CA ILE A 996 -23.87 -7.86 24.25
C ILE A 996 -23.24 -8.12 25.61
N ASN A 997 -22.69 -7.07 26.22
CA ASN A 997 -22.00 -7.06 27.50
C ASN A 997 -22.61 -5.96 28.40
N PRO A 998 -23.79 -6.21 29.02
CA PRO A 998 -24.55 -5.18 29.72
C PRO A 998 -23.84 -4.56 30.92
N LYS A 999 -22.83 -5.27 31.47
CA LYS A 999 -22.03 -4.78 32.60
C LYS A 999 -20.79 -4.00 32.16
N ARG A 1000 -20.50 -3.94 30.85
CA ARG A 1000 -19.30 -3.31 30.28
C ARG A 1000 -18.04 -3.72 31.03
N LYS A 1001 -17.89 -5.02 31.29
CA LYS A 1001 -16.68 -5.61 31.89
C LYS A 1001 -15.68 -5.94 30.78
N ASP A 1002 -14.39 -5.90 31.10
CA ASP A 1002 -13.34 -6.34 30.17
C ASP A 1002 -13.54 -7.81 29.80
N THR A 1003 -13.62 -8.14 28.51
CA THR A 1003 -13.95 -9.51 28.06
C THR A 1003 -12.80 -10.50 28.21
N TYR A 1004 -11.60 -10.00 28.49
CA TYR A 1004 -10.42 -10.79 28.83
C TYR A 1004 -10.24 -11.00 30.35
N SER A 1005 -11.21 -10.55 31.16
CA SER A 1005 -11.26 -10.82 32.59
C SER A 1005 -11.62 -12.29 32.85
N SER A 1006 -11.09 -12.87 33.93
CA SER A 1006 -11.51 -14.19 34.40
C SER A 1006 -12.97 -14.24 34.88
N GLU A 1007 -13.61 -13.07 35.08
CA GLU A 1007 -15.00 -12.96 35.50
C GLU A 1007 -16.01 -12.92 34.33
N THR A 1008 -15.53 -12.84 33.09
CA THR A 1008 -16.37 -12.74 31.89
C THR A 1008 -16.32 -14.02 31.08
N GLN A 1009 -17.47 -14.47 30.59
CA GLN A 1009 -17.57 -15.61 29.68
C GLN A 1009 -18.74 -15.43 28.73
N ILE A 1010 -18.67 -16.10 27.57
CA ILE A 1010 -19.80 -16.20 26.65
C ILE A 1010 -20.85 -17.11 27.28
N GLU A 1011 -22.04 -16.58 27.53
CA GLU A 1011 -23.16 -17.31 28.13
C GLU A 1011 -24.08 -17.91 27.06
N LYS A 1012 -24.19 -17.23 25.91
CA LYS A 1012 -25.14 -17.61 24.87
C LYS A 1012 -24.75 -17.06 23.50
N ILE A 1013 -24.97 -17.86 22.46
CA ILE A 1013 -24.85 -17.43 21.06
C ILE A 1013 -26.20 -17.61 20.37
N ILE A 1014 -26.65 -16.62 19.60
CA ILE A 1014 -27.84 -16.72 18.73
C ILE A 1014 -27.39 -16.59 17.28
N LEU A 1015 -27.68 -17.62 16.50
CA LEU A 1015 -27.47 -17.68 15.06
C LEU A 1015 -28.77 -17.36 14.33
N TYR A 1016 -28.67 -16.59 13.25
CA TYR A 1016 -29.79 -16.27 12.37
C TYR A 1016 -29.62 -17.07 11.07
N LEU A 1017 -30.42 -18.12 10.93
CA LEU A 1017 -30.34 -19.06 9.82
C LEU A 1017 -31.11 -18.56 8.59
N PRO A 1018 -30.80 -19.09 7.39
CA PRO A 1018 -31.62 -18.89 6.20
C PRO A 1018 -33.11 -19.17 6.46
N GLY A 1019 -33.99 -18.34 5.89
CA GLY A 1019 -35.44 -18.44 6.11
C GLY A 1019 -35.95 -17.80 7.41
N GLY A 1020 -35.10 -17.11 8.17
CA GLY A 1020 -35.49 -16.29 9.33
C GLY A 1020 -35.57 -17.04 10.66
N PHE A 1021 -35.16 -18.32 10.69
CA PHE A 1021 -35.09 -19.11 11.91
C PHE A 1021 -33.95 -18.64 12.81
N LYS A 1022 -34.14 -18.75 14.13
CA LYS A 1022 -33.12 -18.44 15.13
C LYS A 1022 -32.73 -19.73 15.85
N PHE A 1023 -31.44 -19.96 15.99
CA PHE A 1023 -30.90 -21.07 16.77
C PHE A 1023 -30.09 -20.52 17.93
N ALA A 1024 -30.35 -21.03 19.13
CA ALA A 1024 -29.65 -20.61 20.35
C ALA A 1024 -28.71 -21.72 20.80
N LEU A 1025 -27.49 -21.34 21.12
CA LEU A 1025 -26.45 -22.18 21.71
C LEU A 1025 -26.18 -21.66 23.12
N ASP A 1026 -26.20 -22.56 24.10
CA ASP A 1026 -25.92 -22.25 25.52
C ASP A 1026 -24.44 -22.47 25.87
N ASP A 1027 -23.59 -22.68 24.86
CA ASP A 1027 -22.14 -22.84 24.98
C ASP A 1027 -21.42 -21.75 24.17
N GLY A 1028 -20.15 -21.48 24.51
CA GLY A 1028 -19.31 -20.47 23.87
C GLY A 1028 -18.79 -20.84 22.47
N VAL A 1029 -19.28 -21.93 21.89
CA VAL A 1029 -18.81 -22.49 20.61
C VAL A 1029 -19.96 -22.72 19.64
N ILE A 1030 -19.67 -22.57 18.35
CA ILE A 1030 -20.57 -22.84 17.23
C ILE A 1030 -20.08 -24.14 16.56
N PRO A 1031 -20.80 -25.27 16.72
CA PRO A 1031 -20.37 -26.56 16.18
C PRO A 1031 -20.71 -26.72 14.69
N ALA A 1032 -20.24 -27.80 14.07
CA ALA A 1032 -20.73 -28.25 12.78
C ALA A 1032 -22.24 -28.62 12.87
N PRO A 1033 -23.05 -28.39 11.80
CA PRO A 1033 -22.67 -27.80 10.51
C PRO A 1033 -22.63 -26.25 10.53
N TYR A 1034 -23.06 -25.61 11.61
CA TYR A 1034 -23.25 -24.16 11.66
C TYR A 1034 -21.94 -23.35 11.51
N SER A 1035 -20.83 -23.85 12.03
CA SER A 1035 -19.50 -23.26 11.82
C SER A 1035 -19.16 -23.12 10.33
N LYS A 1036 -19.40 -24.19 9.55
CA LYS A 1036 -19.22 -24.19 8.11
C LYS A 1036 -20.19 -23.22 7.43
N MET A 1037 -21.45 -23.19 7.85
CA MET A 1037 -22.45 -22.25 7.34
C MET A 1037 -22.06 -20.78 7.58
N VAL A 1038 -21.40 -20.44 8.70
CA VAL A 1038 -20.83 -19.10 8.92
C VAL A 1038 -19.68 -18.84 7.94
N ARG A 1039 -18.76 -19.79 7.79
CA ARG A 1039 -17.61 -19.68 6.88
C ARG A 1039 -18.04 -19.50 5.41
N ASP A 1040 -19.06 -20.23 4.99
CA ASP A 1040 -19.60 -20.19 3.63
C ASP A 1040 -20.56 -19.00 3.38
N GLY A 1041 -20.89 -18.22 4.41
CA GLY A 1041 -21.75 -17.03 4.29
C GLY A 1041 -23.25 -17.28 4.34
N GLU A 1042 -23.67 -18.51 4.63
CA GLU A 1042 -25.09 -18.86 4.80
C GLU A 1042 -25.68 -18.27 6.09
N ILE A 1043 -24.86 -18.07 7.13
CA ILE A 1043 -25.23 -17.35 8.35
C ILE A 1043 -24.61 -15.96 8.31
N ASN A 1044 -25.44 -14.95 8.09
CA ASN A 1044 -25.00 -13.56 7.95
C ASN A 1044 -25.19 -12.71 9.21
N LYS A 1045 -25.68 -13.29 10.31
CA LYS A 1045 -25.88 -12.55 11.57
C LYS A 1045 -25.74 -13.44 12.80
N ILE A 1046 -24.97 -12.97 13.78
CA ILE A 1046 -24.70 -13.64 15.06
C ILE A 1046 -24.84 -12.62 16.21
N LYS A 1047 -25.46 -13.05 17.32
CA LYS A 1047 -25.40 -12.32 18.59
C LYS A 1047 -24.70 -13.16 19.65
N VAL A 1048 -23.74 -12.57 20.35
CA VAL A 1048 -23.00 -13.22 21.44
C VAL A 1048 -23.27 -12.45 22.74
N PHE A 1049 -23.77 -13.15 23.75
CA PHE A 1049 -24.07 -12.59 25.06
C PHE A 1049 -22.94 -12.93 26.03
N ILE A 1050 -22.40 -11.89 26.68
CA ILE A 1050 -21.27 -11.95 27.60
C ILE A 1050 -21.78 -11.57 29.00
N ARG A 1051 -21.41 -12.37 30.00
CA ARG A 1051 -21.91 -12.26 31.39
C ARG A 1051 -20.96 -11.56 32.35
#